data_AF-A0A8T5GG46-F1
#
_entry.id   AF-A0A8T5GG46-F1
#
_cell.length_a   1.000
_cell.length_b   1.000
_cell.length_c   1.000
_cell.angle_alpha   90.00
_cell.angle_beta   90.00
_cell.angle_gamma   90.00
#
_symmetry.space_group_name_H-M   'P 1'
#
loop_
_entity.id
_entity.type
_entity.pdbx_description
1 polymer ?
#
loop_
_entity_poly.entity_id
_entity_poly.type
_entity_poly.pdbx_seq_one_letter_code
_entity_poly.pdbx_strand_id
1 'polypeptide(L)'
;MKVKLIIALLFIIFLLGCTEMTQSEKNLCYSLTNRSYDSIPPCTTEESCYKKVDALFETSLLYEQENNIYEMKNSIARSWFYYNKAIIELKMISIHCQNGSASSIPPSINQLRFYLDHSFSELDTGMKQSFEIINFQEQRLTYEKIDLLKEEPLYESLIELRQILSELENGKTNSNSYVAFYLEKVEEFNKSNPSDYKPLIDKRPFWLSTYYQLNEHILENAGLGKNGYFPFFGNYLNEAFQYLEYKIYTTESIQSLQSFPASEFMRLYSNLGGETNSSLEIFKDLLNRTSKSYSLVKTNQKELVMEVQDLQTKGNELLFELEENPTAIYLKSILLNGKILTKREYKDRLILLKENLIMLNEKRGSGNLALGEDVSILKQMKLDYQKIIKEFKENISNENELIKSACDIKANEIKDEVKNKTELLEYVTELNYLAKRTLSSDSSKLTYCKQLVLTNEEYVLGLKDYEELKSKKIELTQTCFASVATIFEYRSFPELQNLFNELKKTPVTSENLFFFEDACEKIKSQLQTQILSEEKIKELIKNFENLKIIVNEIELNQIYFENTKFEKLSAKLTKTTLEFESIIYFKGEINLEGILPVLFELDNKIKTLYGEATNEYDKQIINFVSKNLEISFIDDFVPMAGTNISTKKSIIFNNPFHEIKKQTLIETTLDGELISTDPSILSFQNGKALFNFLPKGKTQLKIVSNEMIGLIEENTSLTTTNKTSIVQRILSLDSKTAFSKIIISTKKPFGTTKTILFKQGTQYAHSQNDLNIIFVGPIDFKEKLVVYFYILGLLSTNIKEISNNNSESGKIIQLEIKITNNSNQSQIATITLPFNYNNMVLSTTLYDEEQAKIKTSINGDDLVLKNQHFLPKQSKLYRLTVKISNIFEYYQIELLKAQTILKNYNENDLVNEISEFLSFVPDARYEQSAKALLKKAQKRIEEIGQEQIDIQSQIAITNQLEQKINELEENIKQAKKLKLKNIEELEQLIVSAKLAISSNDNKEILQSLANLEGYSFQIDEELTSSLNEMWEEITKNNISDARLEQIKNNFLKNKEKFETTIHHNPKEAFLIYKQLQKDYDLFIQTLALVEKENQFSLDESQQKIKSLKEKIWELLNLLEVELDVGVAKMIQNKFIPPITKSRLEKIKVELIAVDTLLAKETEDALENIFNELGNALDYIKS
;
A
#
# COMPACT_ATOMS: atom_id res chain seq x y z
N MET A 1 -39.70 81.18 -38.40
CA MET A 1 -38.82 80.18 -39.06
C MET A 1 -38.49 78.99 -38.17
N LYS A 2 -38.14 79.18 -36.89
CA LYS A 2 -37.77 78.09 -35.94
C LYS A 2 -38.87 77.03 -35.71
N VAL A 3 -40.15 77.43 -35.65
CA VAL A 3 -41.28 76.49 -35.46
C VAL A 3 -41.47 75.54 -36.65
N LYS A 4 -41.27 76.02 -37.89
CA LYS A 4 -41.35 75.16 -39.10
C LYS A 4 -40.20 74.16 -39.18
N LEU A 5 -39.02 74.51 -38.64
CA LEU A 5 -37.87 73.61 -38.58
C LEU A 5 -38.09 72.49 -37.54
N ILE A 6 -38.68 72.83 -36.38
CA ILE A 6 -39.06 71.84 -35.35
C ILE A 6 -40.17 70.91 -35.86
N ILE A 7 -41.18 71.46 -36.55
CA ILE A 7 -42.25 70.66 -37.16
C ILE A 7 -41.69 69.76 -38.27
N ALA A 8 -40.77 70.24 -39.10
CA ALA A 8 -40.12 69.42 -40.12
C ALA A 8 -39.25 68.30 -39.52
N LEU A 9 -38.54 68.58 -38.41
CA LEU A 9 -37.75 67.59 -37.69
C LEU A 9 -38.66 66.50 -37.08
N LEU A 10 -39.79 66.90 -36.48
CA LEU A 10 -40.81 65.98 -35.98
C LEU A 10 -41.45 65.16 -37.10
N PHE A 11 -41.66 65.75 -38.29
CA PHE A 11 -42.20 65.04 -39.46
C PHE A 11 -41.22 64.03 -40.06
N ILE A 12 -39.90 64.31 -40.00
CA ILE A 12 -38.84 63.37 -40.40
C ILE A 12 -38.77 62.19 -39.42
N ILE A 13 -38.93 62.44 -38.12
CA ILE A 13 -39.03 61.39 -37.09
C ILE A 13 -40.28 60.54 -37.35
N PHE A 14 -41.40 61.15 -37.78
CA PHE A 14 -42.65 60.46 -38.15
C PHE A 14 -42.51 59.53 -39.35
N LEU A 15 -41.75 59.93 -40.37
CA LEU A 15 -41.52 59.14 -41.59
C LEU A 15 -40.55 57.96 -41.40
N LEU A 16 -39.80 57.94 -40.28
CA LEU A 16 -38.83 56.89 -39.95
C LEU A 16 -39.36 55.87 -38.93
N GLY A 17 -40.60 56.01 -38.46
CA GLY A 17 -41.22 55.20 -37.41
C GLY A 17 -41.66 53.78 -37.80
N CYS A 18 -40.81 53.00 -38.48
CA CYS A 18 -40.99 51.55 -38.55
C CYS A 18 -40.25 50.90 -37.36
N THR A 19 -41.00 50.34 -36.42
CA THR A 19 -40.50 49.67 -35.20
C THR A 19 -40.11 48.20 -35.41
N GLU A 20 -39.60 47.86 -36.60
CA GLU A 20 -39.15 46.50 -36.93
C GLU A 20 -37.71 46.47 -37.46
N MET A 21 -36.97 45.41 -37.13
CA MET A 21 -35.64 45.12 -37.67
C MET A 21 -35.77 44.99 -39.18
N THR A 22 -34.84 45.61 -39.91
CA THR A 22 -34.72 45.42 -41.36
C THR A 22 -34.41 43.95 -41.66
N GLN A 23 -34.77 43.47 -42.86
CA GLN A 23 -34.47 42.09 -43.26
C GLN A 23 -32.96 41.77 -43.17
N SER A 24 -32.10 42.76 -43.42
CA SER A 24 -30.65 42.62 -43.27
C SER A 24 -30.24 42.44 -41.80
N GLU A 25 -30.82 43.21 -40.88
CA GLU A 25 -30.58 43.08 -39.43
C GLU A 25 -31.11 41.74 -38.90
N LYS A 26 -32.30 41.29 -39.34
CA LYS A 26 -32.86 39.98 -39.00
C LYS A 26 -31.94 38.83 -39.45
N ASN A 27 -31.48 38.87 -40.71
CA ASN A 27 -30.59 37.85 -41.26
C ASN A 27 -29.23 37.82 -40.57
N LEU A 28 -28.65 39.00 -40.26
CA LEU A 28 -27.38 39.10 -39.54
C LEU A 28 -27.51 38.57 -38.10
N CYS A 29 -28.53 39.02 -37.36
CA CYS A 29 -28.85 38.54 -36.02
C CYS A 29 -29.03 37.02 -36.00
N TYR A 30 -29.80 36.47 -36.97
CA TYR A 30 -30.02 35.04 -37.08
C TYR A 30 -28.73 34.25 -37.38
N SER A 31 -27.87 34.74 -38.29
CA SER A 31 -26.60 34.08 -38.62
C SER A 31 -25.63 33.97 -37.45
N LEU A 32 -25.70 34.91 -36.50
CA LEU A 32 -24.89 34.94 -35.28
C LEU A 32 -25.43 34.02 -34.17
N THR A 33 -26.61 33.44 -34.37
CA THR A 33 -27.23 32.45 -33.44
C THR A 33 -27.02 31.01 -33.87
N ASN A 34 -26.14 30.77 -34.85
CA ASN A 34 -25.83 29.43 -35.32
C ASN A 34 -25.26 28.56 -34.19
N ARG A 35 -25.57 27.26 -34.27
CA ARG A 35 -25.20 26.26 -33.27
C ARG A 35 -23.99 25.46 -33.74
N SER A 36 -23.15 25.09 -32.78
CA SER A 36 -22.14 24.04 -32.92
C SER A 36 -22.38 23.08 -31.76
N TYR A 37 -22.84 21.86 -32.04
CA TYR A 37 -22.94 20.82 -31.01
C TYR A 37 -22.44 19.51 -31.57
N ASP A 38 -21.37 19.02 -31.00
CA ASP A 38 -21.03 17.61 -31.00
C ASP A 38 -20.44 17.38 -29.60
N SER A 39 -21.00 16.44 -28.83
CA SER A 39 -20.44 15.88 -27.57
C SER A 39 -20.99 16.28 -26.18
N ILE A 40 -21.88 17.26 -25.98
CA ILE A 40 -22.53 17.47 -24.66
C ILE A 40 -23.94 16.87 -24.63
N PRO A 41 -24.24 15.92 -23.74
CA PRO A 41 -25.55 15.28 -23.72
C PRO A 41 -26.64 16.21 -23.15
N PRO A 42 -27.87 16.15 -23.68
CA PRO A 42 -28.95 17.03 -23.24
C PRO A 42 -29.42 16.67 -21.84
N CYS A 43 -29.47 17.64 -20.92
CA CYS A 43 -30.01 17.48 -19.57
C CYS A 43 -30.72 18.77 -19.13
N THR A 44 -31.75 18.65 -18.28
CA THR A 44 -32.68 19.75 -17.97
C THR A 44 -32.63 20.23 -16.52
N THR A 45 -32.11 19.38 -15.63
CA THR A 45 -31.87 19.66 -14.20
C THR A 45 -30.45 19.26 -13.82
N GLU A 46 -29.88 19.87 -12.79
CA GLU A 46 -28.55 19.50 -12.25
C GLU A 46 -28.47 18.01 -11.91
N GLU A 47 -29.50 17.44 -11.28
CA GLU A 47 -29.57 16.00 -10.97
C GLU A 47 -29.53 15.13 -12.23
N SER A 48 -30.24 15.52 -13.29
CA SER A 48 -30.23 14.78 -14.56
C SER A 48 -28.87 14.86 -15.26
N CYS A 49 -28.15 15.99 -15.14
CA CYS A 49 -26.80 16.13 -15.65
C CYS A 49 -25.82 15.30 -14.82
N TYR A 50 -25.96 15.31 -13.49
CA TYR A 50 -25.12 14.52 -12.58
C TYR A 50 -25.23 13.02 -12.88
N LYS A 51 -26.45 12.49 -13.05
CA LYS A 51 -26.66 11.08 -13.43
C LYS A 51 -25.91 10.68 -14.70
N LYS A 52 -25.82 11.59 -15.69
CA LYS A 52 -25.10 11.34 -16.94
C LYS A 52 -23.59 11.37 -16.73
N VAL A 53 -23.08 12.36 -15.99
CA VAL A 53 -21.66 12.45 -15.66
C VAL A 53 -21.22 11.26 -14.81
N ASP A 54 -22.01 10.89 -13.80
CA ASP A 54 -21.72 9.77 -12.90
C ASP A 54 -21.62 8.44 -13.65
N ALA A 55 -22.49 8.21 -14.64
CA ALA A 55 -22.48 7.04 -15.49
C ALA A 55 -21.21 6.90 -16.37
N LEU A 56 -20.42 7.97 -16.55
CA LEU A 56 -19.14 7.91 -17.29
C LEU A 56 -18.00 7.26 -16.48
N PHE A 57 -18.15 7.16 -15.16
CA PHE A 57 -17.09 6.72 -14.27
C PHE A 57 -17.46 5.39 -13.61
N GLU A 58 -16.84 4.30 -14.05
CA GLU A 58 -16.99 2.94 -13.52
C GLU A 58 -15.94 2.67 -12.42
N THR A 59 -15.82 3.57 -11.44
CA THR A 59 -14.69 3.57 -10.50
C THR A 59 -15.02 2.89 -9.18
N SER A 60 -14.13 1.99 -8.72
CA SER A 60 -14.13 1.42 -7.37
C SER A 60 -12.97 2.03 -6.57
N LEU A 61 -13.23 3.12 -5.86
CA LEU A 61 -12.21 3.89 -5.16
C LEU A 61 -12.43 3.85 -3.64
N LEU A 62 -11.40 4.22 -2.89
CA LEU A 62 -11.47 4.36 -1.43
C LEU A 62 -12.37 5.56 -1.07
N TYR A 63 -12.97 5.50 0.12
CA TYR A 63 -13.95 6.48 0.59
C TYR A 63 -13.50 7.95 0.49
N GLU A 64 -12.23 8.24 0.82
CA GLU A 64 -11.65 9.59 0.76
C GLU A 64 -11.53 10.12 -0.68
N GLN A 65 -11.44 9.21 -1.66
CA GLN A 65 -11.35 9.51 -3.09
C GLN A 65 -12.73 9.70 -3.73
N GLU A 66 -13.78 9.10 -3.15
CA GLU A 66 -15.15 9.28 -3.62
C GLU A 66 -15.59 10.74 -3.50
N ASN A 67 -15.14 11.47 -2.47
CA ASN A 67 -15.51 12.88 -2.30
C ASN A 67 -14.91 13.78 -3.39
N ASN A 68 -13.61 13.64 -3.71
CA ASN A 68 -12.97 14.47 -4.74
C ASN A 68 -13.55 14.19 -6.13
N ILE A 69 -13.83 12.92 -6.45
CA ILE A 69 -14.51 12.57 -7.70
C ILE A 69 -15.97 13.01 -7.69
N TYR A 70 -16.66 12.93 -6.56
CA TYR A 70 -18.03 13.44 -6.43
C TYR A 70 -18.08 14.94 -6.69
N GLU A 71 -17.19 15.72 -6.09
CA GLU A 71 -17.09 17.17 -6.29
C GLU A 71 -16.78 17.50 -7.75
N MET A 72 -15.83 16.78 -8.35
CA MET A 72 -15.51 16.90 -9.78
C MET A 72 -16.73 16.60 -10.66
N LYS A 73 -17.38 15.44 -10.46
CA LYS A 73 -18.59 15.04 -11.18
C LYS A 73 -19.69 16.09 -11.03
N ASN A 74 -19.84 16.68 -9.84
CA ASN A 74 -20.83 17.71 -9.57
C ASN A 74 -20.53 19.03 -10.28
N SER A 75 -19.26 19.46 -10.32
CA SER A 75 -18.86 20.65 -11.09
C SER A 75 -19.02 20.42 -12.60
N ILE A 76 -18.63 19.26 -13.14
CA ILE A 76 -18.90 18.90 -14.54
C ILE A 76 -20.42 18.85 -14.83
N ALA A 77 -21.23 18.33 -13.90
CA ALA A 77 -22.69 18.28 -14.05
C ALA A 77 -23.33 19.66 -14.06
N ARG A 78 -22.92 20.56 -13.15
CA ARG A 78 -23.36 21.97 -13.14
C ARG A 78 -22.91 22.70 -14.39
N SER A 79 -21.69 22.44 -14.83
CA SER A 79 -21.16 22.94 -16.10
C SER A 79 -22.05 22.54 -17.29
N TRP A 80 -22.38 21.25 -17.40
CA TRP A 80 -23.28 20.73 -18.44
C TRP A 80 -24.69 21.30 -18.33
N PHE A 81 -25.19 21.53 -17.12
CA PHE A 81 -26.48 22.17 -16.89
C PHE A 81 -26.51 23.60 -17.43
N TYR A 82 -25.52 24.42 -17.06
CA TYR A 82 -25.42 25.80 -17.54
C TYR A 82 -25.19 25.86 -19.05
N TYR A 83 -24.36 24.97 -19.59
CA TYR A 83 -24.21 24.82 -21.04
C TYR A 83 -25.55 24.55 -21.72
N ASN A 84 -26.34 23.59 -21.23
CA ASN A 84 -27.68 23.29 -21.74
C ASN A 84 -28.67 24.47 -21.61
N LYS A 85 -28.55 25.31 -20.57
CA LYS A 85 -29.32 26.57 -20.46
C LYS A 85 -28.89 27.61 -21.49
N ALA A 86 -27.58 27.73 -21.76
CA ALA A 86 -27.07 28.58 -22.83
C ALA A 86 -27.62 28.18 -24.21
N ILE A 87 -27.79 26.87 -24.49
CA ILE A 87 -28.44 26.38 -25.73
C ILE A 87 -29.86 26.92 -25.87
N ILE A 88 -30.60 26.95 -24.77
CA ILE A 88 -31.99 27.42 -24.74
C ILE A 88 -32.03 28.92 -25.03
N GLU A 89 -31.17 29.71 -24.37
CA GLU A 89 -31.12 31.16 -24.62
C GLU A 89 -30.66 31.49 -26.05
N LEU A 90 -29.70 30.76 -26.61
CA LEU A 90 -29.32 30.91 -28.02
C LEU A 90 -30.51 30.64 -28.96
N LYS A 91 -31.38 29.67 -28.61
CA LYS A 91 -32.63 29.41 -29.33
C LYS A 91 -33.62 30.58 -29.21
N MET A 92 -33.74 31.14 -28.02
CA MET A 92 -34.63 32.28 -27.75
C MET A 92 -34.19 33.51 -28.54
N ILE A 93 -32.89 33.82 -28.55
CA ILE A 93 -32.33 34.90 -29.37
C ILE A 93 -32.65 34.67 -30.85
N SER A 94 -32.46 33.44 -31.35
CA SER A 94 -32.78 33.07 -32.74
C SER A 94 -34.26 33.33 -33.08
N ILE A 95 -35.19 32.94 -32.20
CA ILE A 95 -36.63 33.19 -32.33
C ILE A 95 -36.92 34.70 -32.30
N HIS A 96 -36.28 35.45 -31.41
CA HIS A 96 -36.45 36.90 -31.31
C HIS A 96 -35.88 37.64 -32.53
N CYS A 97 -34.77 37.18 -33.11
CA CYS A 97 -34.22 37.70 -34.37
C CYS A 97 -35.19 37.46 -35.54
N GLN A 98 -35.79 36.27 -35.64
CA GLN A 98 -36.78 35.95 -36.68
C GLN A 98 -38.04 36.82 -36.56
N ASN A 99 -38.52 37.02 -35.34
CA ASN A 99 -39.73 37.81 -35.05
C ASN A 99 -39.48 39.33 -35.05
N GLY A 100 -38.22 39.80 -35.14
CA GLY A 100 -37.87 41.22 -35.11
C GLY A 100 -38.06 41.90 -33.74
N SER A 101 -38.02 41.16 -32.64
CA SER A 101 -38.32 41.66 -31.29
C SER A 101 -37.08 42.23 -30.58
N ALA A 102 -36.63 43.43 -30.97
CA ALA A 102 -35.38 44.01 -30.47
C ALA A 102 -35.33 44.23 -28.94
N SER A 103 -36.46 44.45 -28.27
CA SER A 103 -36.51 44.65 -26.81
C SER A 103 -36.39 43.34 -26.01
N SER A 104 -36.62 42.19 -26.66
CA SER A 104 -36.53 40.85 -26.07
C SER A 104 -35.16 40.20 -26.23
N ILE A 105 -34.34 40.70 -27.16
CA ILE A 105 -33.00 40.14 -27.46
C ILE A 105 -31.98 40.40 -26.32
N PRO A 106 -31.87 41.63 -25.74
CA PRO A 106 -30.86 41.92 -24.72
C PRO A 106 -30.92 41.03 -23.45
N PRO A 107 -32.11 40.76 -22.85
CA PRO A 107 -32.19 39.86 -21.70
C PRO A 107 -31.67 38.46 -21.98
N SER A 108 -32.01 37.88 -23.14
CA SER A 108 -31.51 36.55 -23.53
C SER A 108 -30.02 36.56 -23.87
N ILE A 109 -29.47 37.65 -24.42
CA ILE A 109 -28.01 37.81 -24.60
C ILE A 109 -27.30 37.85 -23.23
N ASN A 110 -27.82 38.62 -22.27
CA ASN A 110 -27.24 38.70 -20.93
C ASN A 110 -27.32 37.35 -20.20
N GLN A 111 -28.43 36.61 -20.36
CA GLN A 111 -28.57 35.26 -19.80
C GLN A 111 -27.67 34.23 -20.50
N LEU A 112 -27.54 34.29 -21.83
CA LEU A 112 -26.62 33.45 -22.59
C LEU A 112 -25.18 33.62 -22.10
N ARG A 113 -24.73 34.86 -21.92
CA ARG A 113 -23.39 35.17 -21.37
C ARG A 113 -23.23 34.61 -19.97
N PHE A 114 -24.17 34.91 -19.07
CA PHE A 114 -24.17 34.39 -17.71
C PHE A 114 -24.03 32.86 -17.68
N TYR A 115 -24.83 32.14 -18.48
CA TYR A 115 -24.79 30.69 -18.51
C TYR A 115 -23.51 30.13 -19.12
N LEU A 116 -22.95 30.76 -20.15
CA LEU A 116 -21.67 30.33 -20.71
C LEU A 116 -20.52 30.58 -19.74
N ASP A 117 -20.45 31.75 -19.10
CA ASP A 117 -19.43 32.06 -18.10
C ASP A 117 -19.48 31.07 -16.91
N HIS A 118 -20.67 30.77 -16.42
CA HIS A 118 -20.85 29.79 -15.34
C HIS A 118 -20.52 28.36 -15.81
N SER A 119 -20.82 28.01 -17.07
CA SER A 119 -20.41 26.72 -17.61
C SER A 119 -18.88 26.59 -17.65
N PHE A 120 -18.15 27.60 -18.12
CA PHE A 120 -16.69 27.55 -18.14
C PHE A 120 -16.09 27.54 -16.73
N SER A 121 -16.62 28.35 -15.82
CA SER A 121 -16.12 28.40 -14.44
C SER A 121 -16.26 27.06 -13.71
N GLU A 122 -17.39 26.39 -13.89
CA GLU A 122 -17.62 25.06 -13.30
C GLU A 122 -16.79 23.98 -14.03
N LEU A 123 -16.61 24.08 -15.35
CA LEU A 123 -15.72 23.18 -16.10
C LEU A 123 -14.27 23.30 -15.63
N ASP A 124 -13.75 24.52 -15.50
CA ASP A 124 -12.38 24.79 -15.02
C ASP A 124 -12.18 24.24 -13.59
N THR A 125 -13.18 24.39 -12.73
CA THR A 125 -13.18 23.80 -11.38
C THR A 125 -13.08 22.27 -11.46
N GLY A 126 -13.89 21.62 -12.28
CA GLY A 126 -13.84 20.17 -12.46
C GLY A 126 -12.52 19.69 -13.10
N MET A 127 -11.98 20.42 -14.07
CA MET A 127 -10.68 20.08 -14.70
C MET A 127 -9.52 20.24 -13.71
N LYS A 128 -9.52 21.26 -12.85
CA LYS A 128 -8.51 21.39 -11.78
C LYS A 128 -8.55 20.21 -10.81
N GLN A 129 -9.75 19.80 -10.38
CA GLN A 129 -9.93 18.65 -9.51
C GLN A 129 -9.46 17.33 -10.15
N SER A 130 -9.52 17.21 -11.48
CA SER A 130 -9.00 16.02 -12.19
C SER A 130 -7.49 15.80 -11.96
N PHE A 131 -6.69 16.88 -11.89
CA PHE A 131 -5.26 16.78 -11.63
C PHE A 131 -4.95 16.38 -10.18
N GLU A 132 -5.76 16.84 -9.23
CA GLU A 132 -5.67 16.40 -7.83
C GLU A 132 -5.96 14.90 -7.71
N ILE A 133 -6.98 14.41 -8.43
CA ILE A 133 -7.32 12.98 -8.47
C ILE A 133 -6.16 12.17 -9.06
N ILE A 134 -5.52 12.64 -10.14
CA ILE A 134 -4.35 11.99 -10.74
C ILE A 134 -3.19 11.89 -9.76
N ASN A 135 -2.84 13.01 -9.10
CA ASN A 135 -1.78 13.03 -8.10
C ASN A 135 -2.06 12.06 -6.96
N PHE A 136 -3.31 12.03 -6.47
CA PHE A 136 -3.70 11.08 -5.43
C PHE A 136 -3.57 9.63 -5.89
N GLN A 137 -4.04 9.28 -7.10
CA GLN A 137 -3.92 7.89 -7.59
C GLN A 137 -2.45 7.48 -7.73
N GLU A 138 -1.57 8.37 -8.21
CA GLU A 138 -0.14 8.10 -8.29
C GLU A 138 0.44 7.81 -6.89
N GLN A 139 0.18 8.71 -5.93
CA GLN A 139 0.67 8.56 -4.56
C GLN A 139 0.19 7.26 -3.92
N ARG A 140 -1.07 6.90 -4.14
CA ARG A 140 -1.63 5.64 -3.66
C ARG A 140 -0.92 4.44 -4.28
N LEU A 141 -0.76 4.39 -5.60
CA LEU A 141 -0.10 3.26 -6.26
C LEU A 141 1.38 3.17 -5.86
N THR A 142 2.04 4.30 -5.60
CA THR A 142 3.39 4.36 -5.03
C THR A 142 3.42 3.84 -3.59
N TYR A 143 2.49 4.25 -2.74
CA TYR A 143 2.36 3.75 -1.36
C TYR A 143 2.09 2.23 -1.32
N GLU A 144 1.25 1.75 -2.24
CA GLU A 144 0.92 0.34 -2.45
C GLU A 144 2.08 -0.45 -3.10
N LYS A 145 3.23 0.18 -3.38
CA LYS A 145 4.44 -0.42 -3.95
C LYS A 145 4.20 -1.18 -5.26
N ILE A 146 3.36 -0.63 -6.13
CA ILE A 146 3.01 -1.25 -7.42
C ILE A 146 4.21 -1.33 -8.37
N ASP A 147 5.27 -0.57 -8.14
CA ASP A 147 6.54 -0.66 -8.85
C ASP A 147 7.26 -2.02 -8.74
N LEU A 148 6.88 -2.82 -7.75
CA LEU A 148 7.31 -4.22 -7.60
C LEU A 148 6.63 -5.18 -8.59
N LEU A 149 5.52 -4.78 -9.22
CA LEU A 149 4.67 -5.61 -10.09
C LEU A 149 4.76 -5.20 -11.57
N LYS A 150 5.97 -5.21 -12.14
CA LYS A 150 6.23 -4.67 -13.50
C LYS A 150 5.46 -5.38 -14.62
N GLU A 151 5.06 -6.63 -14.38
CA GLU A 151 4.31 -7.48 -15.29
C GLU A 151 2.79 -7.23 -15.26
N GLU A 152 2.27 -6.49 -14.29
CA GLU A 152 0.84 -6.24 -14.14
C GLU A 152 0.41 -4.95 -14.88
N PRO A 153 -0.77 -4.90 -15.51
CA PRO A 153 -1.28 -3.70 -16.19
C PRO A 153 -1.41 -2.45 -15.30
N LEU A 154 -1.49 -2.65 -13.99
CA LEU A 154 -1.55 -1.56 -13.01
C LEU A 154 -0.22 -0.78 -12.94
N TYR A 155 0.91 -1.42 -13.23
CA TYR A 155 2.21 -0.74 -13.30
C TYR A 155 2.27 0.22 -14.49
N GLU A 156 1.72 -0.16 -15.64
CA GLU A 156 1.61 0.76 -16.79
C GLU A 156 0.77 2.00 -16.43
N SER A 157 -0.30 1.81 -15.65
CA SER A 157 -1.12 2.91 -15.16
C SER A 157 -0.32 3.84 -14.22
N LEU A 158 0.52 3.30 -13.34
CA LEU A 158 1.42 4.10 -12.49
C LEU A 158 2.42 4.92 -13.33
N ILE A 159 3.01 4.31 -14.37
CA ILE A 159 3.95 5.02 -15.26
C ILE A 159 3.25 6.15 -16.01
N GLU A 160 2.04 5.89 -16.54
CA GLU A 160 1.24 6.90 -17.24
C GLU A 160 0.87 8.07 -16.30
N LEU A 161 0.45 7.79 -15.06
CA LEU A 161 0.16 8.84 -14.07
C LEU A 161 1.41 9.68 -13.73
N ARG A 162 2.57 9.05 -13.55
CA ARG A 162 3.85 9.75 -13.32
C ARG A 162 4.27 10.61 -14.49
N GLN A 163 4.09 10.11 -15.71
CA GLN A 163 4.35 10.87 -16.92
C GLN A 163 3.47 12.14 -16.96
N ILE A 164 2.19 12.00 -16.66
CA ILE A 164 1.24 13.12 -16.60
C ILE A 164 1.67 14.18 -15.58
N LEU A 165 2.06 13.77 -14.36
CA LEU A 165 2.54 14.71 -13.32
C LEU A 165 3.86 15.39 -13.72
N SER A 166 4.79 14.64 -14.32
CA SER A 166 6.05 15.20 -14.82
C SER A 166 5.83 16.23 -15.92
N GLU A 167 4.86 16.01 -16.82
CA GLU A 167 4.50 16.94 -17.89
C GLU A 167 3.78 18.20 -17.37
N LEU A 168 3.06 18.12 -16.25
CA LEU A 168 2.51 19.30 -15.57
C LEU A 168 3.61 20.21 -15.00
N GLU A 169 4.65 19.60 -14.43
CA GLU A 169 5.76 20.35 -13.81
C GLU A 169 6.75 20.90 -14.85
N ASN A 170 7.08 20.10 -15.87
CA ASN A 170 8.18 20.39 -16.80
C ASN A 170 7.72 20.83 -18.20
N GLY A 171 6.41 20.83 -18.46
CA GLY A 171 5.81 21.18 -19.75
C GLY A 171 5.61 19.99 -20.70
N LYS A 172 4.83 20.23 -21.75
CA LYS A 172 4.37 19.20 -22.72
C LYS A 172 5.56 18.53 -23.43
N THR A 173 5.64 17.21 -23.31
CA THR A 173 6.47 16.38 -24.22
C THR A 173 5.66 16.03 -25.47
N ASN A 174 6.27 15.51 -26.56
CA ASN A 174 5.55 15.10 -27.79
C ASN A 174 4.61 13.86 -27.58
N SER A 175 4.00 13.71 -26.41
CA SER A 175 3.18 12.58 -25.99
C SER A 175 1.69 12.80 -26.26
N ASN A 176 0.93 11.70 -26.37
CA ASN A 176 -0.55 11.68 -26.43
C ASN A 176 -1.17 11.60 -25.01
N SER A 177 -0.62 12.31 -24.02
CA SER A 177 -1.11 12.25 -22.64
C SER A 177 -2.36 13.11 -22.41
N TYR A 178 -3.02 12.92 -21.26
CA TYR A 178 -4.12 13.79 -20.82
C TYR A 178 -3.72 15.28 -20.73
N VAL A 179 -2.55 15.57 -20.15
CA VAL A 179 -2.05 16.95 -19.97
C VAL A 179 -1.68 17.56 -21.31
N ALA A 180 -1.01 16.79 -22.17
CA ALA A 180 -0.68 17.19 -23.53
C ALA A 180 -1.94 17.60 -24.31
N PHE A 181 -3.00 16.79 -24.24
CA PHE A 181 -4.27 17.08 -24.91
C PHE A 181 -4.99 18.28 -24.27
N TYR A 182 -5.09 18.32 -22.93
CA TYR A 182 -5.72 19.42 -22.19
C TYR A 182 -5.07 20.78 -22.49
N LEU A 183 -3.74 20.87 -22.39
CA LEU A 183 -3.00 22.11 -22.63
C LEU A 183 -3.16 22.59 -24.08
N GLU A 184 -3.21 21.69 -25.05
CA GLU A 184 -3.47 22.04 -26.44
C GLU A 184 -4.84 22.70 -26.63
N LYS A 185 -5.88 22.12 -26.00
CA LYS A 185 -7.25 22.66 -26.11
C LYS A 185 -7.43 23.95 -25.33
N VAL A 186 -6.75 24.11 -24.20
CA VAL A 186 -6.69 25.38 -23.47
C VAL A 186 -5.93 26.45 -24.26
N GLU A 187 -4.87 26.10 -24.98
CA GLU A 187 -4.13 27.03 -25.84
C GLU A 187 -4.97 27.48 -27.04
N GLU A 188 -5.71 26.56 -27.68
CA GLU A 188 -6.73 26.88 -28.70
C GLU A 188 -7.77 27.87 -28.15
N PHE A 189 -8.24 27.65 -26.91
CA PHE A 189 -9.19 28.54 -26.25
C PHE A 189 -8.60 29.93 -25.96
N ASN A 190 -7.38 29.99 -25.40
CA ASN A 190 -6.71 31.26 -25.10
C ASN A 190 -6.43 32.09 -26.36
N LYS A 191 -6.11 31.44 -27.49
CA LYS A 191 -5.95 32.09 -28.79
C LYS A 191 -7.25 32.68 -29.34
N SER A 192 -8.39 32.15 -28.93
CA SER A 192 -9.73 32.62 -29.34
C SER A 192 -10.29 33.75 -28.45
N ASN A 193 -9.60 34.14 -27.37
CA ASN A 193 -10.13 35.05 -26.37
C ASN A 193 -10.07 36.52 -26.84
N PRO A 194 -11.20 37.22 -27.04
CA PRO A 194 -11.23 38.63 -27.38
C PRO A 194 -11.25 39.47 -26.10
N SER A 195 -10.16 40.16 -25.81
CA SER A 195 -9.97 41.08 -24.67
C SER A 195 -10.94 42.28 -24.61
N ASP A 196 -11.90 42.36 -25.53
CA ASP A 196 -12.76 43.52 -25.83
C ASP A 196 -14.26 43.22 -25.65
N TYR A 197 -14.64 42.51 -24.58
CA TYR A 197 -16.07 42.31 -24.29
C TYR A 197 -16.74 43.63 -23.89
N LYS A 198 -17.76 44.05 -24.66
CA LYS A 198 -18.62 45.18 -24.28
C LYS A 198 -19.45 44.85 -23.02
N PRO A 199 -19.70 45.86 -22.15
CA PRO A 199 -20.48 45.69 -20.91
C PRO A 199 -21.90 45.14 -21.18
N LEU A 200 -22.50 44.54 -20.14
CA LEU A 200 -23.89 44.04 -20.15
C LEU A 200 -24.84 45.11 -20.73
N ILE A 201 -25.79 44.69 -21.57
CA ILE A 201 -26.75 45.63 -22.16
C ILE A 201 -27.68 46.11 -21.04
N ASP A 202 -27.53 47.37 -20.65
CA ASP A 202 -28.28 48.01 -19.57
C ASP A 202 -29.64 48.50 -20.09
N LYS A 203 -30.74 47.96 -19.54
CA LYS A 203 -32.11 48.38 -19.86
C LYS A 203 -32.53 49.69 -19.17
N ARG A 204 -31.59 50.61 -18.95
CA ARG A 204 -31.94 51.95 -18.47
C ARG A 204 -32.54 52.74 -19.64
N PRO A 205 -33.76 53.28 -19.51
CA PRO A 205 -34.32 54.13 -20.55
C PRO A 205 -33.40 55.34 -20.73
N PHE A 206 -32.77 55.48 -21.90
CA PHE A 206 -31.86 56.59 -22.20
C PHE A 206 -32.52 57.96 -21.99
N TRP A 207 -33.84 58.05 -22.09
CA TRP A 207 -34.58 59.26 -21.81
C TRP A 207 -34.56 59.65 -20.33
N LEU A 208 -34.39 58.72 -19.37
CA LEU A 208 -34.38 59.07 -17.94
C LEU A 208 -33.19 59.97 -17.62
N SER A 209 -31.98 59.59 -18.07
CA SER A 209 -30.77 60.41 -17.89
C SER A 209 -30.82 61.72 -18.69
N THR A 210 -31.37 61.68 -19.90
CA THR A 210 -31.46 62.85 -20.78
C THR A 210 -32.55 63.84 -20.33
N TYR A 211 -33.64 63.36 -19.73
CA TYR A 211 -34.72 64.17 -19.15
C TYR A 211 -34.24 64.97 -17.94
N TYR A 212 -33.40 64.37 -17.09
CA TYR A 212 -32.76 65.07 -15.97
C TYR A 212 -31.67 66.08 -16.41
N GLN A 213 -31.14 65.95 -17.62
CA GLN A 213 -30.13 66.86 -18.19
C GLN A 213 -30.72 68.02 -19.01
N LEU A 214 -32.03 68.03 -19.29
CA LEU A 214 -32.71 69.16 -19.92
C LEU A 214 -32.75 70.34 -18.93
N ASN A 215 -31.79 71.24 -19.10
CA ASN A 215 -31.56 72.41 -18.26
C ASN A 215 -32.80 73.31 -18.20
N GLU A 216 -33.21 73.74 -16.99
CA GLU A 216 -34.39 74.57 -16.70
C GLU A 216 -34.47 75.82 -17.61
N HIS A 217 -33.29 76.36 -17.95
CA HIS A 217 -33.15 77.55 -18.78
C HIS A 217 -33.57 77.35 -20.25
N ILE A 218 -33.48 76.13 -20.80
CA ILE A 218 -33.87 75.82 -22.19
C ILE A 218 -35.40 75.76 -22.31
N LEU A 219 -36.07 75.21 -21.29
CA LEU A 219 -37.54 75.12 -21.22
C LEU A 219 -38.16 76.51 -20.97
N GLU A 220 -37.53 77.35 -20.14
CA GLU A 220 -37.94 78.75 -19.96
C GLU A 220 -37.73 79.60 -21.22
N ASN A 221 -36.59 79.47 -21.92
CA ASN A 221 -36.33 80.23 -23.15
C ASN A 221 -37.24 79.81 -24.33
N ALA A 222 -37.85 78.63 -24.27
CA ALA A 222 -38.88 78.18 -25.21
C ALA A 222 -40.30 78.67 -24.83
N GLY A 223 -40.46 79.36 -23.70
CA GLY A 223 -41.75 79.87 -23.21
C GLY A 223 -42.61 78.81 -22.51
N LEU A 224 -42.00 77.71 -22.03
CA LEU A 224 -42.72 76.55 -21.49
C LEU A 224 -42.43 76.40 -20.00
N GLY A 225 -43.26 77.01 -19.15
CA GLY A 225 -43.18 76.86 -17.70
C GLY A 225 -43.58 75.45 -17.23
N LYS A 226 -43.07 75.05 -16.05
CA LYS A 226 -43.15 73.71 -15.42
C LYS A 226 -44.55 73.09 -15.26
N ASN A 227 -45.63 73.85 -15.53
CA ASN A 227 -47.03 73.42 -15.38
C ASN A 227 -47.78 73.23 -16.71
N GLY A 228 -47.11 73.31 -17.86
CA GLY A 228 -47.73 73.06 -19.16
C GLY A 228 -47.91 71.56 -19.42
N TYR A 229 -49.11 71.02 -19.18
CA TYR A 229 -49.48 69.67 -19.61
C TYR A 229 -49.82 69.69 -21.11
N PHE A 230 -48.96 69.13 -21.97
CA PHE A 230 -49.18 69.05 -23.41
C PHE A 230 -49.55 67.62 -23.85
N PRO A 231 -50.84 67.26 -23.92
CA PRO A 231 -51.29 65.92 -24.29
C PRO A 231 -50.88 65.51 -25.71
N PHE A 232 -50.64 66.49 -26.60
CA PHE A 232 -50.19 66.25 -27.98
C PHE A 232 -48.68 66.04 -28.13
N PHE A 233 -47.87 66.17 -27.08
CA PHE A 233 -46.44 65.83 -27.15
C PHE A 233 -46.12 64.55 -26.36
N GLY A 234 -46.91 64.21 -25.34
CA GLY A 234 -46.70 63.02 -24.51
C GLY A 234 -46.74 61.70 -25.28
N ASN A 235 -47.71 61.51 -26.17
CA ASN A 235 -47.80 60.26 -26.95
C ASN A 235 -46.72 60.15 -28.03
N TYR A 236 -46.40 61.26 -28.70
CA TYR A 236 -45.45 61.24 -29.83
C TYR A 236 -43.98 61.24 -29.38
N LEU A 237 -43.65 61.90 -28.26
CA LEU A 237 -42.32 61.76 -27.66
C LEU A 237 -42.12 60.33 -27.16
N ASN A 238 -43.16 59.69 -26.61
CA ASN A 238 -43.10 58.28 -26.21
C ASN A 238 -42.81 57.36 -27.41
N GLU A 239 -43.49 57.55 -28.55
CA GLU A 239 -43.22 56.79 -29.78
C GLU A 239 -41.81 57.01 -30.34
N ALA A 240 -41.32 58.27 -30.34
CA ALA A 240 -39.96 58.59 -30.79
C ALA A 240 -38.88 58.01 -29.84
N PHE A 241 -39.11 58.05 -28.52
CA PHE A 241 -38.22 57.42 -27.54
C PHE A 241 -38.24 55.90 -27.65
N GLN A 242 -39.40 55.29 -27.87
CA GLN A 242 -39.52 53.85 -28.12
C GLN A 242 -38.78 53.43 -29.39
N TYR A 243 -38.81 54.23 -30.46
CA TYR A 243 -38.05 53.98 -31.68
C TYR A 243 -36.52 54.08 -31.47
N LEU A 244 -36.05 55.10 -30.75
CA LEU A 244 -34.63 55.26 -30.44
C LEU A 244 -34.13 54.14 -29.52
N GLU A 245 -34.91 53.79 -28.50
CA GLU A 245 -34.64 52.67 -27.60
C GLU A 245 -34.58 51.33 -28.38
N TYR A 246 -35.53 51.12 -29.30
CA TYR A 246 -35.54 49.98 -30.20
C TYR A 246 -34.28 49.87 -31.07
N LYS A 247 -33.83 50.98 -31.68
CA LYS A 247 -32.61 51.00 -32.52
C LYS A 247 -31.32 50.86 -31.73
N ILE A 248 -31.24 51.43 -30.53
CA ILE A 248 -30.11 51.23 -29.61
C ILE A 248 -30.01 49.75 -29.24
N TYR A 249 -31.09 49.14 -28.75
CA TYR A 249 -31.07 47.72 -28.37
C TYR A 249 -30.79 46.79 -29.55
N THR A 250 -31.31 47.09 -30.74
CA THR A 250 -30.99 46.34 -31.98
C THR A 250 -29.49 46.38 -32.27
N THR A 251 -28.89 47.57 -32.25
CA THR A 251 -27.48 47.80 -32.58
C THR A 251 -26.56 47.18 -31.53
N GLU A 252 -26.85 47.42 -30.25
CA GLU A 252 -26.09 46.85 -29.14
C GLU A 252 -26.20 45.33 -29.09
N SER A 253 -27.37 44.75 -29.38
CA SER A 253 -27.55 43.30 -29.43
C SER A 253 -26.75 42.65 -30.55
N ILE A 254 -26.79 43.21 -31.77
CA ILE A 254 -26.01 42.68 -32.90
C ILE A 254 -24.51 42.83 -32.62
N GLN A 255 -24.06 43.99 -32.13
CA GLN A 255 -22.65 44.18 -31.76
C GLN A 255 -22.21 43.25 -30.63
N SER A 256 -23.08 43.01 -29.66
CA SER A 256 -22.83 42.10 -28.53
C SER A 256 -22.68 40.66 -28.99
N LEU A 257 -23.54 40.19 -29.90
CA LEU A 257 -23.44 38.87 -30.55
C LEU A 257 -22.22 38.76 -31.48
N GLN A 258 -21.83 39.83 -32.16
CA GLN A 258 -20.61 39.85 -32.99
C GLN A 258 -19.33 39.81 -32.15
N SER A 259 -19.32 40.51 -31.01
CA SER A 259 -18.20 40.47 -30.05
C SER A 259 -18.09 39.16 -29.28
N PHE A 260 -19.13 38.32 -29.33
CA PHE A 260 -19.24 37.09 -28.55
C PHE A 260 -19.75 35.94 -29.45
N PRO A 261 -18.87 35.31 -30.25
CA PRO A 261 -19.23 34.23 -31.16
C PRO A 261 -19.59 32.94 -30.40
N ALA A 262 -20.83 32.85 -29.91
CA ALA A 262 -21.30 31.77 -29.03
C ALA A 262 -21.06 30.36 -29.61
N SER A 263 -21.11 30.18 -30.93
CA SER A 263 -20.83 28.89 -31.59
C SER A 263 -19.38 28.43 -31.41
N GLU A 264 -18.42 29.36 -31.44
CA GLU A 264 -17.00 29.06 -31.28
C GLU A 264 -16.68 28.71 -29.83
N PHE A 265 -17.23 29.48 -28.88
CA PHE A 265 -17.14 29.20 -27.46
C PHE A 265 -17.72 27.83 -27.12
N MET A 266 -18.92 27.52 -27.63
CA MET A 266 -19.56 26.22 -27.40
C MET A 266 -18.75 25.06 -28.00
N ARG A 267 -18.11 25.25 -29.16
CA ARG A 267 -17.20 24.25 -29.76
C ARG A 267 -15.98 24.00 -28.88
N LEU A 268 -15.29 25.06 -28.45
CA LEU A 268 -14.08 24.96 -27.64
C LEU A 268 -14.38 24.37 -26.25
N TYR A 269 -15.51 24.75 -25.66
CA TYR A 269 -16.04 24.12 -24.46
C TYR A 269 -16.21 22.61 -24.65
N SER A 270 -16.79 22.17 -25.78
CA SER A 270 -17.00 20.75 -26.05
C SER A 270 -15.70 19.96 -26.15
N ASN A 271 -14.63 20.55 -26.71
CA ASN A 271 -13.31 19.93 -26.76
C ASN A 271 -12.69 19.69 -25.35
N LEU A 272 -13.14 20.43 -24.34
CA LEU A 272 -12.66 20.30 -22.97
C LEU A 272 -13.60 19.42 -22.12
N GLY A 273 -14.89 19.77 -22.08
CA GLY A 273 -15.89 19.17 -21.20
C GLY A 273 -16.86 18.20 -21.87
N GLY A 274 -16.68 17.87 -23.15
CA GLY A 274 -17.49 16.92 -23.91
C GLY A 274 -17.52 15.52 -23.31
N GLU A 275 -18.55 14.73 -23.61
CA GLU A 275 -18.60 13.29 -23.31
C GLU A 275 -17.64 12.49 -24.20
N THR A 276 -17.42 12.96 -25.44
CA THR A 276 -16.58 12.35 -26.47
C THR A 276 -15.67 13.37 -27.16
N ASN A 277 -14.51 12.92 -27.65
CA ASN A 277 -13.44 13.69 -28.28
C ASN A 277 -12.97 14.89 -27.42
N SER A 278 -12.89 14.69 -26.11
CA SER A 278 -12.62 15.77 -25.15
C SER A 278 -11.54 15.41 -24.14
N SER A 279 -11.03 16.42 -23.42
CA SER A 279 -10.14 16.21 -22.28
C SER A 279 -10.81 15.36 -21.18
N LEU A 280 -12.10 15.61 -20.91
CA LEU A 280 -12.88 14.83 -19.94
C LEU A 280 -12.97 13.34 -20.31
N GLU A 281 -13.05 13.01 -21.61
CA GLU A 281 -13.03 11.62 -22.08
C GLU A 281 -11.69 10.93 -21.81
N ILE A 282 -10.57 11.60 -22.14
CA ILE A 282 -9.25 11.00 -21.89
C ILE A 282 -9.04 10.78 -20.38
N PHE A 283 -9.51 11.71 -19.56
CA PHE A 283 -9.47 11.59 -18.11
C PHE A 283 -10.34 10.43 -17.58
N LYS A 284 -11.62 10.32 -17.99
CA LYS A 284 -12.49 9.21 -17.55
C LYS A 284 -11.88 7.86 -17.94
N ASP A 285 -11.29 7.74 -19.13
CA ASP A 285 -10.73 6.49 -19.64
C ASP A 285 -9.47 6.08 -18.87
N LEU A 286 -8.59 7.04 -18.55
CA LEU A 286 -7.45 6.82 -17.66
C LEU A 286 -7.89 6.29 -16.29
N LEU A 287 -8.88 6.94 -15.67
CA LEU A 287 -9.33 6.58 -14.32
C LEU A 287 -10.05 5.23 -14.29
N ASN A 288 -10.92 4.96 -15.27
CA ASN A 288 -11.62 3.68 -15.40
C ASN A 288 -10.64 2.53 -15.65
N ARG A 289 -9.66 2.73 -16.54
CA ARG A 289 -8.60 1.75 -16.81
C ARG A 289 -7.76 1.47 -15.57
N THR A 290 -7.33 2.51 -14.86
CA THR A 290 -6.57 2.36 -13.60
C THR A 290 -7.38 1.58 -12.55
N SER A 291 -8.68 1.89 -12.41
CA SER A 291 -9.57 1.20 -11.46
C SER A 291 -9.78 -0.29 -11.83
N LYS A 292 -9.93 -0.58 -13.13
CA LYS A 292 -10.05 -1.96 -13.64
C LYS A 292 -8.75 -2.75 -13.38
N SER A 293 -7.60 -2.18 -13.70
CA SER A 293 -6.29 -2.78 -13.42
C SER A 293 -6.09 -3.04 -11.93
N TYR A 294 -6.49 -2.12 -11.05
CA TYR A 294 -6.38 -2.31 -9.60
C TYR A 294 -7.26 -3.46 -9.10
N SER A 295 -8.49 -3.54 -9.60
CA SER A 295 -9.41 -4.64 -9.26
C SER A 295 -8.91 -5.99 -9.75
N LEU A 296 -8.25 -6.03 -10.92
CA LEU A 296 -7.61 -7.21 -11.46
C LEU A 296 -6.48 -7.69 -10.55
N VAL A 297 -5.56 -6.81 -10.14
CA VAL A 297 -4.45 -7.18 -9.23
C VAL A 297 -4.99 -7.70 -7.89
N LYS A 298 -6.04 -7.11 -7.34
CA LYS A 298 -6.71 -7.64 -6.13
C LYS A 298 -7.33 -9.02 -6.33
N THR A 299 -7.86 -9.30 -7.51
CA THR A 299 -8.39 -10.63 -7.85
C THR A 299 -7.25 -11.63 -7.97
N ASN A 300 -6.21 -11.30 -8.71
CA ASN A 300 -5.00 -12.11 -8.88
C ASN A 300 -4.32 -12.41 -7.53
N GLN A 301 -4.29 -11.44 -6.61
CA GLN A 301 -3.78 -11.63 -5.25
C GLN A 301 -4.57 -12.73 -4.51
N LYS A 302 -5.91 -12.70 -4.55
CA LYS A 302 -6.75 -13.72 -3.92
C LYS A 302 -6.51 -15.10 -4.53
N GLU A 303 -6.39 -15.16 -5.85
CA GLU A 303 -6.07 -16.41 -6.56
C GLU A 303 -4.70 -16.96 -6.17
N LEU A 304 -3.67 -16.11 -6.15
CA LEU A 304 -2.32 -16.48 -5.71
C LEU A 304 -2.28 -17.00 -4.28
N VAL A 305 -3.06 -16.43 -3.36
CA VAL A 305 -3.18 -16.94 -2.00
C VAL A 305 -3.71 -18.38 -2.00
N MET A 306 -4.77 -18.66 -2.77
CA MET A 306 -5.32 -20.01 -2.87
C MET A 306 -4.33 -20.98 -3.51
N GLU A 307 -3.62 -20.56 -4.57
CA GLU A 307 -2.62 -21.39 -5.24
C GLU A 307 -1.44 -21.73 -4.33
N VAL A 308 -0.93 -20.76 -3.56
CA VAL A 308 0.16 -21.00 -2.59
C VAL A 308 -0.29 -21.98 -1.50
N GLN A 309 -1.54 -21.87 -1.03
CA GLN A 309 -2.12 -22.80 -0.04
C GLN A 309 -2.31 -24.22 -0.61
N ASP A 310 -2.74 -24.34 -1.87
CA ASP A 310 -2.86 -25.63 -2.57
C ASP A 310 -1.47 -26.29 -2.74
N LEU A 311 -0.49 -25.52 -3.19
CA LEU A 311 0.89 -25.99 -3.33
C LEU A 311 1.50 -26.38 -1.98
N GLN A 312 1.21 -25.64 -0.91
CA GLN A 312 1.61 -26.02 0.44
C GLN A 312 1.02 -27.38 0.85
N THR A 313 -0.28 -27.59 0.60
CA THR A 313 -0.97 -28.84 0.90
C THR A 313 -0.33 -30.00 0.13
N LYS A 314 -0.12 -29.81 -1.17
CA LYS A 314 0.51 -30.79 -2.06
C LYS A 314 1.95 -31.11 -1.66
N GLY A 315 2.73 -30.11 -1.24
CA GLY A 315 4.07 -30.30 -0.71
C GLY A 315 4.09 -31.17 0.55
N ASN A 316 3.12 -30.97 1.45
CA ASN A 316 2.96 -31.79 2.66
C ASN A 316 2.51 -33.23 2.35
N GLU A 317 1.61 -33.41 1.38
CA GLU A 317 1.18 -34.73 0.91
C GLU A 317 2.36 -35.52 0.34
N LEU A 318 3.16 -34.91 -0.56
CA LEU A 318 4.36 -35.53 -1.12
C LEU A 318 5.42 -35.84 -0.05
N LEU A 319 5.58 -34.97 0.96
CA LEU A 319 6.46 -35.24 2.11
C LEU A 319 5.98 -36.46 2.91
N PHE A 320 4.65 -36.64 3.06
CA PHE A 320 4.08 -37.78 3.75
C PHE A 320 4.30 -39.09 2.97
N GLU A 321 4.13 -39.04 1.64
CA GLU A 321 4.34 -40.16 0.71
C GLU A 321 5.83 -40.55 0.57
N LEU A 322 6.76 -39.68 0.96
CA LEU A 322 8.19 -39.99 0.91
C LEU A 322 8.55 -41.09 1.92
N GLU A 323 8.72 -42.32 1.43
CA GLU A 323 9.29 -43.45 2.16
C GLU A 323 10.82 -43.41 2.05
N GLU A 324 11.52 -43.18 3.18
CA GLU A 324 12.98 -43.31 3.22
C GLU A 324 13.36 -44.78 3.28
N ASN A 325 13.90 -45.33 2.19
CA ASN A 325 14.52 -46.66 2.22
C ASN A 325 16.00 -46.52 2.65
N PRO A 326 16.38 -46.97 3.86
CA PRO A 326 17.74 -46.80 4.38
C PRO A 326 18.81 -47.47 3.49
N THR A 327 18.43 -48.56 2.82
CA THR A 327 19.32 -49.29 1.90
C THR A 327 19.57 -48.50 0.62
N ALA A 328 18.54 -47.85 0.08
CA ALA A 328 18.68 -46.99 -1.10
C ALA A 328 19.53 -45.75 -0.78
N ILE A 329 19.32 -45.13 0.38
CA ILE A 329 20.10 -43.96 0.85
C ILE A 329 21.59 -44.33 0.99
N TYR A 330 21.90 -45.44 1.66
CA TYR A 330 23.27 -45.92 1.84
C TYR A 330 23.94 -46.26 0.51
N LEU A 331 23.25 -46.97 -0.38
CA LEU A 331 23.80 -47.33 -1.69
C LEU A 331 24.02 -46.10 -2.56
N LYS A 332 23.12 -45.13 -2.52
CA LYS A 332 23.27 -43.89 -3.29
C LYS A 332 24.45 -43.05 -2.78
N SER A 333 24.65 -42.95 -1.47
CA SER A 333 25.77 -42.19 -0.91
C SER A 333 27.12 -42.79 -1.29
N ILE A 334 27.22 -44.12 -1.41
CA ILE A 334 28.46 -44.80 -1.80
C ILE A 334 28.64 -44.87 -3.33
N LEU A 335 27.58 -45.17 -4.08
CA LEU A 335 27.69 -45.48 -5.51
C LEU A 335 27.53 -44.26 -6.42
N LEU A 336 26.85 -43.20 -5.98
CA LEU A 336 26.49 -42.06 -6.82
C LEU A 336 27.05 -40.72 -6.34
N ASN A 337 27.76 -40.66 -5.20
CA ASN A 337 28.40 -39.45 -4.65
C ASN A 337 27.50 -38.19 -4.58
N GLY A 338 26.17 -38.33 -4.56
CA GLY A 338 25.23 -37.22 -4.50
C GLY A 338 24.85 -36.82 -3.07
N LYS A 339 24.76 -35.52 -2.77
CA LYS A 339 24.13 -35.02 -1.54
C LYS A 339 22.61 -35.21 -1.63
N ILE A 340 22.05 -36.03 -0.75
CA ILE A 340 20.60 -36.24 -0.63
C ILE A 340 20.06 -35.19 0.34
N LEU A 341 19.02 -34.46 -0.09
CA LEU A 341 18.15 -33.76 0.85
C LEU A 341 17.25 -34.80 1.51
N THR A 342 17.51 -35.05 2.78
CA THR A 342 16.71 -35.95 3.64
C THR A 342 15.26 -35.49 3.72
N LYS A 343 14.35 -36.39 4.12
CA LYS A 343 12.96 -36.02 4.45
C LYS A 343 12.92 -34.85 5.43
N ARG A 344 13.88 -34.82 6.36
CA ARG A 344 14.08 -33.73 7.31
C ARG A 344 14.42 -32.41 6.62
N GLU A 345 15.36 -32.38 5.68
CA GLU A 345 15.71 -31.15 4.97
C GLU A 345 14.58 -30.62 4.09
N TYR A 346 13.80 -31.50 3.46
CA TYR A 346 12.56 -31.08 2.77
C TYR A 346 11.50 -30.56 3.74
N LYS A 347 11.35 -31.20 4.89
CA LYS A 347 10.46 -30.74 5.98
C LYS A 347 10.87 -29.35 6.45
N ASP A 348 12.15 -29.12 6.72
CA ASP A 348 12.67 -27.82 7.18
C ASP A 348 12.42 -26.71 6.16
N ARG A 349 12.61 -27.00 4.85
CA ARG A 349 12.29 -26.04 3.77
C ARG A 349 10.80 -25.73 3.67
N LEU A 350 9.94 -26.75 3.78
CA LEU A 350 8.48 -26.56 3.75
C LEU A 350 7.98 -25.81 5.00
N ILE A 351 8.58 -26.05 6.17
CA ILE A 351 8.31 -25.30 7.41
C ILE A 351 8.69 -23.84 7.23
N LEU A 352 9.87 -23.54 6.68
CA LEU A 352 10.31 -22.17 6.44
C LEU A 352 9.35 -21.40 5.52
N LEU A 353 8.90 -22.03 4.42
CA LEU A 353 7.89 -21.41 3.54
C LEU A 353 6.54 -21.21 4.24
N LYS A 354 6.14 -22.16 5.10
CA LYS A 354 4.93 -22.07 5.92
C LYS A 354 5.01 -20.94 6.93
N GLU A 355 6.13 -20.79 7.63
CA GLU A 355 6.37 -19.68 8.56
C GLU A 355 6.32 -18.33 7.84
N ASN A 356 6.95 -18.25 6.65
CA ASN A 356 6.88 -17.05 5.82
C ASN A 356 5.42 -16.72 5.42
N LEU A 357 4.61 -17.73 5.06
CA LEU A 357 3.20 -17.54 4.74
C LEU A 357 2.38 -17.07 5.95
N ILE A 358 2.67 -17.59 7.15
CA ILE A 358 2.04 -17.15 8.39
C ILE A 358 2.39 -15.69 8.69
N MET A 359 3.67 -15.34 8.65
CA MET A 359 4.12 -13.94 8.83
C MET A 359 3.48 -13.00 7.80
N LEU A 360 3.34 -13.44 6.55
CA LEU A 360 2.66 -12.67 5.51
C LEU A 360 1.18 -12.46 5.83
N ASN A 361 0.49 -13.50 6.29
CA ASN A 361 -0.92 -13.42 6.70
C ASN A 361 -1.11 -12.53 7.94
N GLU A 362 -0.19 -12.58 8.91
CA GLU A 362 -0.18 -11.69 10.09
C GLU A 362 0.00 -10.23 9.67
N LYS A 363 0.98 -9.95 8.79
CA LYS A 363 1.18 -8.61 8.22
C LYS A 363 -0.07 -8.14 7.49
N ARG A 364 -0.71 -9.00 6.70
CA ARG A 364 -1.97 -8.70 6.00
C ARG A 364 -3.11 -8.42 6.98
N GLY A 365 -3.24 -9.21 8.05
CA GLY A 365 -4.25 -9.03 9.10
C GLY A 365 -4.05 -7.74 9.93
N SER A 366 -2.82 -7.26 10.03
CA SER A 366 -2.48 -5.99 10.70
C SER A 366 -2.77 -4.73 9.86
N GLY A 367 -3.13 -4.89 8.57
CA GLY A 367 -3.37 -3.79 7.65
C GLY A 367 -2.12 -3.05 7.16
N ASN A 368 -0.91 -3.49 7.56
CA ASN A 368 0.37 -2.83 7.25
C ASN A 368 1.11 -3.45 6.06
N LEU A 369 0.41 -4.10 5.14
CA LEU A 369 1.01 -4.76 3.97
C LEU A 369 0.49 -4.14 2.68
N ALA A 370 1.40 -3.49 1.95
CA ALA A 370 1.14 -2.91 0.64
C ALA A 370 0.81 -4.00 -0.39
N LEU A 371 -0.14 -3.73 -1.30
CA LEU A 371 -0.61 -4.70 -2.30
C LEU A 371 0.54 -5.25 -3.18
N GLY A 372 1.44 -4.39 -3.65
CA GLY A 372 2.58 -4.78 -4.48
C GLY A 372 3.58 -5.67 -3.76
N GLU A 373 3.84 -5.39 -2.48
CA GLU A 373 4.69 -6.24 -1.64
C GLU A 373 4.06 -7.61 -1.40
N ASP A 374 2.76 -7.65 -1.10
CA ASP A 374 2.04 -8.91 -0.88
C ASP A 374 2.06 -9.81 -2.12
N VAL A 375 1.67 -9.28 -3.27
CA VAL A 375 1.62 -10.04 -4.53
C VAL A 375 3.03 -10.51 -4.93
N SER A 376 4.06 -9.67 -4.78
CA SER A 376 5.44 -10.06 -5.07
C SER A 376 5.92 -11.22 -4.20
N ILE A 377 5.65 -11.17 -2.88
CA ILE A 377 6.03 -12.25 -1.95
C ILE A 377 5.26 -13.54 -2.30
N LEU A 378 3.95 -13.45 -2.59
CA LEU A 378 3.15 -14.61 -2.98
C LEU A 378 3.64 -15.26 -4.27
N LYS A 379 4.02 -14.46 -5.29
CA LYS A 379 4.62 -14.98 -6.53
C LYS A 379 5.93 -15.72 -6.25
N GLN A 380 6.77 -15.18 -5.38
CA GLN A 380 8.01 -15.85 -4.99
C GLN A 380 7.74 -17.17 -4.24
N MET A 381 6.83 -17.17 -3.27
CA MET A 381 6.42 -18.39 -2.55
C MET A 381 5.87 -19.46 -3.49
N LYS A 382 5.05 -19.08 -4.47
CA LYS A 382 4.52 -19.99 -5.49
C LYS A 382 5.68 -20.68 -6.23
N LEU A 383 6.68 -19.92 -6.68
CA LEU A 383 7.84 -20.46 -7.38
C LEU A 383 8.66 -21.40 -6.47
N ASP A 384 8.87 -21.02 -5.21
CA ASP A 384 9.62 -21.82 -4.25
C ASP A 384 8.92 -23.15 -3.94
N TYR A 385 7.60 -23.14 -3.72
CA TYR A 385 6.82 -24.37 -3.55
C TYR A 385 6.85 -25.24 -4.81
N GLN A 386 6.67 -24.65 -6.00
CA GLN A 386 6.73 -25.39 -7.26
C GLN A 386 8.09 -26.05 -7.47
N LYS A 387 9.18 -25.37 -7.11
CA LYS A 387 10.54 -25.92 -7.15
C LYS A 387 10.68 -27.12 -6.23
N ILE A 388 10.27 -27.01 -4.97
CA ILE A 388 10.32 -28.12 -4.00
C ILE A 388 9.49 -29.31 -4.50
N ILE A 389 8.27 -29.08 -4.97
CA ILE A 389 7.38 -30.14 -5.50
C ILE A 389 8.00 -30.83 -6.73
N LYS A 390 8.66 -30.06 -7.60
CA LYS A 390 9.36 -30.61 -8.76
C LYS A 390 10.54 -31.49 -8.31
N GLU A 391 11.35 -31.00 -7.39
CA GLU A 391 12.46 -31.77 -6.79
C GLU A 391 11.95 -33.08 -6.15
N PHE A 392 10.82 -33.04 -5.42
CA PHE A 392 10.17 -34.25 -4.88
C PHE A 392 9.85 -35.27 -5.97
N LYS A 393 9.20 -34.84 -7.07
CA LYS A 393 8.79 -35.74 -8.15
C LYS A 393 9.97 -36.34 -8.89
N GLU A 394 11.01 -35.54 -9.12
CA GLU A 394 12.23 -35.97 -9.81
C GLU A 394 13.03 -36.97 -8.96
N ASN A 395 13.14 -36.74 -7.64
CA ASN A 395 13.78 -37.68 -6.72
C ASN A 395 12.99 -38.99 -6.59
N ILE A 396 11.68 -38.95 -6.33
CA ILE A 396 10.89 -40.18 -6.15
C ILE A 396 10.89 -41.06 -7.42
N SER A 397 10.81 -40.46 -8.61
CA SER A 397 10.56 -41.21 -9.85
C SER A 397 11.83 -41.79 -10.49
N ASN A 398 12.97 -41.10 -10.43
CA ASN A 398 14.18 -41.50 -11.17
C ASN A 398 15.27 -42.14 -10.29
N GLU A 399 15.22 -41.93 -8.97
CA GLU A 399 16.34 -42.24 -8.09
C GLU A 399 16.51 -43.75 -7.82
N ASN A 400 15.41 -44.49 -7.63
CA ASN A 400 15.47 -45.94 -7.45
C ASN A 400 15.98 -46.67 -8.71
N GLU A 401 15.64 -46.19 -9.90
CA GLU A 401 16.16 -46.76 -11.15
C GLU A 401 17.64 -46.44 -11.34
N LEU A 402 18.06 -45.21 -11.03
CA LEU A 402 19.47 -44.81 -11.05
C LEU A 402 20.33 -45.63 -10.08
N ILE A 403 19.85 -45.88 -8.86
CA ILE A 403 20.56 -46.71 -7.87
C ILE A 403 20.62 -48.16 -8.35
N LYS A 404 19.51 -48.72 -8.89
CA LYS A 404 19.51 -50.07 -9.47
C LYS A 404 20.53 -50.19 -10.60
N SER A 405 20.64 -49.18 -11.46
CA SER A 405 21.62 -49.14 -12.55
C SER A 405 23.06 -49.03 -12.02
N ALA A 406 23.30 -48.17 -11.03
CA ALA A 406 24.61 -48.05 -10.37
C ALA A 406 25.04 -49.36 -9.69
N CYS A 407 24.09 -50.08 -9.10
CA CYS A 407 24.31 -51.41 -8.54
C CYS A 407 24.71 -52.43 -9.61
N ASP A 408 24.11 -52.37 -10.81
CA ASP A 408 24.50 -53.25 -11.92
C ASP A 408 25.92 -52.93 -12.41
N ILE A 409 26.29 -51.65 -12.50
CA ILE A 409 27.65 -51.22 -12.85
C ILE A 409 28.64 -51.75 -11.80
N LYS A 410 28.39 -51.49 -10.52
CA LYS A 410 29.26 -51.93 -9.43
C LYS A 410 29.39 -53.46 -9.38
N ALA A 411 28.30 -54.18 -9.64
CA ALA A 411 28.33 -55.63 -9.66
C ALA A 411 29.18 -56.21 -10.80
N ASN A 412 29.16 -55.57 -11.97
CA ASN A 412 30.04 -55.96 -13.08
C ASN A 412 31.50 -55.60 -12.78
N GLU A 413 31.77 -54.39 -12.27
CA GLU A 413 33.13 -53.98 -11.86
C GLU A 413 33.76 -54.98 -10.88
N ILE A 414 33.05 -55.33 -9.80
CA ILE A 414 33.55 -56.27 -8.79
C ILE A 414 33.78 -57.65 -9.41
N LYS A 415 32.86 -58.11 -10.28
CA LYS A 415 33.01 -59.41 -10.95
C LYS A 415 34.25 -59.47 -11.85
N ASP A 416 34.63 -58.34 -12.45
CA ASP A 416 35.78 -58.25 -13.36
C ASP A 416 37.12 -58.00 -12.62
N GLU A 417 37.09 -57.31 -11.46
CA GLU A 417 38.28 -56.94 -10.68
C GLU A 417 38.75 -57.99 -9.66
N VAL A 418 37.85 -58.87 -9.20
CA VAL A 418 38.16 -59.81 -8.12
C VAL A 418 39.20 -60.85 -8.57
N LYS A 419 40.37 -60.83 -7.92
CA LYS A 419 41.50 -61.73 -8.19
C LYS A 419 41.51 -62.91 -7.22
N ASN A 420 41.79 -64.10 -7.74
CA ASN A 420 42.01 -65.29 -6.92
C ASN A 420 43.30 -65.15 -6.10
N LYS A 421 43.15 -64.82 -4.81
CA LYS A 421 44.22 -64.85 -3.81
C LYS A 421 43.89 -65.95 -2.81
N THR A 422 44.84 -66.84 -2.52
CA THR A 422 44.62 -68.07 -1.75
C THR A 422 44.05 -67.83 -0.35
N GLU A 423 44.40 -66.70 0.27
CA GLU A 423 43.99 -66.29 1.62
C GLU A 423 42.61 -65.61 1.67
N LEU A 424 42.01 -65.24 0.53
CA LEU A 424 40.72 -64.51 0.43
C LEU A 424 39.72 -65.24 -0.49
N LEU A 425 39.91 -66.53 -0.75
CA LEU A 425 39.14 -67.29 -1.74
C LEU A 425 37.63 -67.36 -1.40
N GLU A 426 37.28 -67.35 -0.12
CA GLU A 426 35.87 -67.33 0.34
C GLU A 426 35.17 -66.03 -0.08
N TYR A 427 35.80 -64.87 0.12
CA TYR A 427 35.30 -63.57 -0.36
C TYR A 427 35.14 -63.53 -1.88
N VAL A 428 36.10 -64.09 -2.63
CA VAL A 428 36.00 -64.16 -4.09
C VAL A 428 34.75 -64.94 -4.51
N THR A 429 34.44 -66.03 -3.81
CA THR A 429 33.28 -66.88 -4.12
C THR A 429 31.98 -66.18 -3.77
N GLU A 430 31.93 -65.48 -2.63
CA GLU A 430 30.76 -64.75 -2.17
C GLU A 430 30.49 -63.48 -3.00
N LEU A 431 31.52 -62.70 -3.33
CA LEU A 431 31.41 -61.53 -4.23
C LEU A 431 30.86 -61.93 -5.59
N ASN A 432 31.32 -63.05 -6.16
CA ASN A 432 30.79 -63.58 -7.41
C ASN A 432 29.31 -63.99 -7.31
N TYR A 433 28.92 -64.59 -6.19
CA TYR A 433 27.52 -64.95 -5.92
C TYR A 433 26.63 -63.70 -5.79
N LEU A 434 27.05 -62.72 -4.98
CA LEU A 434 26.33 -61.48 -4.72
C LEU A 434 26.23 -60.60 -5.98
N ALA A 435 27.30 -60.52 -6.79
CA ALA A 435 27.29 -59.83 -8.07
C ALA A 435 26.27 -60.46 -9.03
N LYS A 436 26.27 -61.79 -9.15
CA LYS A 436 25.30 -62.52 -9.98
C LYS A 436 23.86 -62.32 -9.49
N ARG A 437 23.62 -62.32 -8.17
CA ARG A 437 22.28 -62.10 -7.58
C ARG A 437 21.79 -60.67 -7.78
N THR A 438 22.69 -59.69 -7.65
CA THR A 438 22.41 -58.27 -7.91
C THR A 438 21.97 -58.07 -9.36
N LEU A 439 22.69 -58.64 -10.33
CA LEU A 439 22.37 -58.51 -11.76
C LEU A 439 21.08 -59.23 -12.19
N SER A 440 20.61 -60.24 -11.43
CA SER A 440 19.51 -61.12 -11.84
C SER A 440 18.20 -60.94 -11.05
N SER A 441 18.23 -60.32 -9.88
CA SER A 441 17.05 -60.15 -9.02
C SER A 441 16.51 -58.73 -9.15
N ASP A 442 15.19 -58.55 -9.33
CA ASP A 442 14.60 -57.22 -9.52
C ASP A 442 13.99 -56.64 -8.23
N SER A 443 13.38 -57.49 -7.40
CA SER A 443 12.76 -57.08 -6.12
C SER A 443 13.76 -56.96 -4.96
N SER A 444 14.81 -57.77 -4.95
CA SER A 444 15.86 -57.81 -3.91
C SER A 444 17.22 -57.27 -4.38
N LYS A 445 17.25 -56.60 -5.55
CA LYS A 445 18.47 -56.03 -6.15
C LYS A 445 19.27 -55.17 -5.18
N LEU A 446 18.60 -54.22 -4.53
CA LEU A 446 19.24 -53.27 -3.62
C LEU A 446 19.83 -53.97 -2.38
N THR A 447 19.15 -54.98 -1.85
CA THR A 447 19.66 -55.75 -0.72
C THR A 447 20.95 -56.49 -1.07
N TYR A 448 20.96 -57.19 -2.21
CA TYR A 448 22.17 -57.88 -2.69
C TYR A 448 23.29 -56.91 -3.06
N CYS A 449 22.95 -55.76 -3.63
CA CYS A 449 23.92 -54.71 -3.94
C CYS A 449 24.58 -54.14 -2.67
N LYS A 450 23.82 -53.90 -1.61
CA LYS A 450 24.37 -53.44 -0.32
C LYS A 450 25.37 -54.46 0.23
N GLN A 451 24.99 -55.73 0.23
CA GLN A 451 25.88 -56.82 0.66
C GLN A 451 27.13 -56.87 -0.22
N LEU A 452 26.97 -56.79 -1.53
CA LEU A 452 28.08 -56.81 -2.47
C LEU A 452 29.09 -55.68 -2.23
N VAL A 453 28.61 -54.45 -2.00
CA VAL A 453 29.44 -53.29 -1.69
C VAL A 453 30.21 -53.49 -0.38
N LEU A 454 29.52 -53.90 0.69
CA LEU A 454 30.13 -54.15 2.01
C LEU A 454 31.18 -55.26 1.96
N THR A 455 30.85 -56.39 1.34
CA THR A 455 31.77 -57.53 1.17
C THR A 455 32.98 -57.12 0.32
N ASN A 456 32.80 -56.21 -0.64
CA ASN A 456 33.90 -55.72 -1.47
C ASN A 456 34.82 -54.77 -0.72
N GLU A 457 34.30 -53.92 0.16
CA GLU A 457 35.11 -53.08 1.05
C GLU A 457 36.01 -53.93 1.96
N GLU A 458 35.47 -55.02 2.53
CA GLU A 458 36.25 -55.97 3.33
C GLU A 458 37.32 -56.69 2.52
N TYR A 459 36.99 -57.12 1.29
CA TYR A 459 37.94 -57.74 0.37
C TYR A 459 39.08 -56.77 -0.01
N VAL A 460 38.76 -55.51 -0.31
CA VAL A 460 39.76 -54.47 -0.62
C VAL A 460 40.64 -54.16 0.59
N LEU A 461 40.08 -54.14 1.81
CA LEU A 461 40.85 -54.01 3.04
C LEU A 461 41.81 -55.20 3.22
N GLY A 462 41.32 -56.43 3.04
CA GLY A 462 42.14 -57.64 3.12
C GLY A 462 43.23 -57.73 2.05
N LEU A 463 43.02 -57.10 0.89
CA LEU A 463 44.06 -56.94 -0.13
C LEU A 463 45.17 -55.96 0.30
N LYS A 464 44.84 -54.91 1.06
CA LYS A 464 45.78 -53.91 1.56
C LYS A 464 46.52 -54.34 2.82
N ASP A 465 45.79 -54.81 3.83
CA ASP A 465 46.31 -55.25 5.12
C ASP A 465 45.45 -56.38 5.70
N TYR A 466 45.93 -57.61 5.52
CA TYR A 466 45.24 -58.82 5.97
C TYR A 466 45.20 -58.94 7.51
N GLU A 467 46.22 -58.45 8.23
CA GLU A 467 46.24 -58.53 9.68
C GLU A 467 45.31 -57.48 10.32
N GLU A 468 45.13 -56.31 9.70
CA GLU A 468 44.10 -55.33 10.09
C GLU A 468 42.69 -55.89 9.90
N LEU A 469 42.40 -56.50 8.74
CA LEU A 469 41.12 -57.18 8.49
C LEU A 469 40.86 -58.25 9.55
N LYS A 470 41.87 -59.08 9.84
CA LYS A 470 41.80 -60.15 10.84
C LYS A 470 41.58 -59.62 12.25
N SER A 471 42.21 -58.52 12.64
CA SER A 471 41.97 -57.84 13.92
C SER A 471 40.53 -57.33 14.02
N LYS A 472 40.04 -56.67 12.97
CA LYS A 472 38.65 -56.18 12.88
C LYS A 472 37.64 -57.33 12.96
N LYS A 473 37.96 -58.47 12.34
CA LYS A 473 37.13 -59.69 12.35
C LYS A 473 37.13 -60.39 13.71
N ILE A 474 38.24 -60.39 14.44
CA ILE A 474 38.29 -60.85 15.84
C ILE A 474 37.37 -59.98 16.71
N GLU A 475 37.42 -58.67 16.56
CA GLU A 475 36.56 -57.73 17.29
C GLU A 475 35.07 -57.93 16.95
N LEU A 476 34.73 -58.08 15.66
CA LEU A 476 33.37 -58.38 15.20
C LEU A 476 32.85 -59.73 15.73
N THR A 477 33.68 -60.76 15.71
CA THR A 477 33.34 -62.09 16.25
C THR A 477 33.09 -62.02 17.76
N GLN A 478 33.92 -61.29 18.50
CA GLN A 478 33.72 -61.07 19.94
C GLN A 478 32.43 -60.29 20.22
N THR A 479 32.14 -59.28 19.39
CA THR A 479 30.92 -58.48 19.47
C THR A 479 29.67 -59.31 19.17
N CYS A 480 29.71 -60.16 18.14
CA CYS A 480 28.63 -61.10 17.84
C CYS A 480 28.43 -62.12 18.97
N PHE A 481 29.52 -62.68 19.52
CA PHE A 481 29.42 -63.59 20.66
C PHE A 481 28.79 -62.90 21.88
N ALA A 482 29.15 -61.64 22.16
CA ALA A 482 28.53 -60.88 23.23
C ALA A 482 27.03 -60.65 22.95
N SER A 483 26.69 -60.19 21.75
CA SER A 483 25.31 -59.97 21.27
C SER A 483 24.42 -61.20 21.42
N VAL A 484 24.84 -62.34 20.87
CA VAL A 484 24.08 -63.60 20.92
C VAL A 484 23.97 -64.13 22.36
N ALA A 485 25.03 -63.99 23.17
CA ALA A 485 24.98 -64.34 24.58
C ALA A 485 23.95 -63.49 25.35
N THR A 486 23.92 -62.17 25.12
CA THR A 486 22.93 -61.27 25.70
C THR A 486 21.52 -61.66 25.30
N ILE A 487 21.25 -62.01 24.04
CA ILE A 487 19.92 -62.49 23.62
C ILE A 487 19.52 -63.75 24.39
N PHE A 488 20.45 -64.69 24.58
CA PHE A 488 20.20 -65.92 25.33
C PHE A 488 19.99 -65.75 26.84
N GLU A 489 20.39 -64.61 27.42
CA GLU A 489 20.06 -64.26 28.82
C GLU A 489 18.56 -63.98 29.00
N TYR A 490 17.88 -63.52 27.95
CA TYR A 490 16.47 -63.10 28.00
C TYR A 490 15.50 -64.01 27.22
N ARG A 491 16.02 -64.86 26.32
CA ARG A 491 15.24 -65.79 25.50
C ARG A 491 15.96 -67.12 25.35
N SER A 492 15.25 -68.23 25.53
CA SER A 492 15.82 -69.56 25.30
C SER A 492 15.33 -70.14 23.98
N PHE A 493 16.29 -70.45 23.10
CA PHE A 493 16.07 -71.22 21.88
C PHE A 493 16.97 -72.45 21.96
N PRO A 494 16.50 -73.59 22.51
CA PRO A 494 17.35 -74.71 22.91
C PRO A 494 18.30 -75.22 21.82
N GLU A 495 17.82 -75.27 20.57
CA GLU A 495 18.61 -75.72 19.42
C GLU A 495 19.73 -74.74 19.08
N LEU A 496 19.43 -73.45 19.00
CA LEU A 496 20.40 -72.39 18.70
C LEU A 496 21.37 -72.15 19.87
N GLN A 497 20.90 -72.34 21.11
CA GLN A 497 21.69 -72.17 22.32
C GLN A 497 22.73 -73.29 22.48
N ASN A 498 22.37 -74.52 22.09
CA ASN A 498 23.33 -75.63 22.00
C ASN A 498 24.38 -75.38 20.91
N LEU A 499 23.97 -74.98 19.71
CA LEU A 499 24.87 -74.59 18.62
C LEU A 499 25.83 -73.47 19.05
N PHE A 500 25.32 -72.44 19.73
CA PHE A 500 26.14 -71.33 20.24
C PHE A 500 27.12 -71.76 21.33
N ASN A 501 26.69 -72.62 22.26
CA ASN A 501 27.54 -73.14 23.32
C ASN A 501 28.64 -74.08 22.79
N GLU A 502 28.36 -74.80 21.71
CA GLU A 502 29.39 -75.57 20.98
C GLU A 502 30.38 -74.64 20.30
N LEU A 503 29.89 -73.62 19.58
CA LEU A 503 30.72 -72.61 18.91
C LEU A 503 31.64 -71.87 19.90
N LYS A 504 31.12 -71.48 21.07
CA LYS A 504 31.87 -70.76 22.12
C LYS A 504 32.97 -71.60 22.79
N LYS A 505 32.88 -72.93 22.77
CA LYS A 505 33.87 -73.85 23.37
C LYS A 505 35.06 -74.13 22.45
N THR A 506 34.93 -73.82 21.16
CA THR A 506 36.00 -74.03 20.17
C THR A 506 36.97 -72.84 20.21
N PRO A 507 38.30 -73.04 20.24
CA PRO A 507 39.26 -71.94 20.26
C PRO A 507 39.32 -71.21 18.90
N VAL A 508 39.19 -69.88 18.92
CA VAL A 508 39.34 -69.02 17.74
C VAL A 508 40.82 -68.94 17.37
N THR A 509 41.17 -69.48 16.22
CA THR A 509 42.50 -69.42 15.59
C THR A 509 42.41 -68.61 14.29
N SER A 510 43.57 -68.22 13.76
CA SER A 510 43.65 -67.53 12.47
C SER A 510 43.10 -68.32 11.28
N GLU A 511 43.00 -69.65 11.41
CA GLU A 511 42.53 -70.56 10.35
C GLU A 511 41.02 -70.81 10.38
N ASN A 512 40.36 -70.56 11.52
CA ASN A 512 38.92 -70.81 11.68
C ASN A 512 38.11 -69.53 11.98
N LEU A 513 38.76 -68.36 12.08
CA LEU A 513 38.12 -67.08 12.40
C LEU A 513 36.89 -66.77 11.53
N PHE A 514 36.97 -66.97 10.21
CA PHE A 514 35.88 -66.72 9.27
C PHE A 514 34.67 -67.64 9.50
N PHE A 515 34.91 -68.91 9.81
CA PHE A 515 33.85 -69.85 10.18
C PHE A 515 33.13 -69.43 11.47
N PHE A 516 33.84 -68.89 12.45
CA PHE A 516 33.25 -68.47 13.72
C PHE A 516 32.38 -67.22 13.59
N GLU A 517 32.83 -66.24 12.81
CA GLU A 517 32.03 -65.05 12.51
C GLU A 517 30.74 -65.45 11.78
N ASP A 518 30.85 -66.21 10.68
CA ASP A 518 29.69 -66.61 9.87
C ASP A 518 28.72 -67.50 10.65
N ALA A 519 29.24 -68.45 11.44
CA ALA A 519 28.40 -69.27 12.30
C ALA A 519 27.70 -68.44 13.40
N CYS A 520 28.38 -67.46 13.99
CA CYS A 520 27.80 -66.58 15.00
C CYS A 520 26.73 -65.66 14.39
N GLU A 521 27.02 -65.00 13.27
CA GLU A 521 26.08 -64.11 12.57
C GLU A 521 24.88 -64.89 12.02
N LYS A 522 25.06 -66.15 11.60
CA LYS A 522 23.96 -67.04 11.22
C LYS A 522 23.06 -67.37 12.40
N ILE A 523 23.62 -67.69 13.58
CA ILE A 523 22.85 -67.90 14.81
C ILE A 523 22.10 -66.60 15.18
N LYS A 524 22.77 -65.46 15.12
CA LYS A 524 22.19 -64.14 15.40
C LYS A 524 21.05 -63.80 14.44
N SER A 525 21.20 -64.05 13.14
CA SER A 525 20.17 -63.84 12.13
C SER A 525 18.95 -64.76 12.33
N GLN A 526 19.18 -66.02 12.69
CA GLN A 526 18.10 -66.96 13.03
C GLN A 526 17.35 -66.53 14.29
N LEU A 527 18.08 -66.10 15.33
CA LEU A 527 17.51 -65.51 16.54
C LEU A 527 16.69 -64.25 16.23
N GLN A 528 17.25 -63.34 15.44
CA GLN A 528 16.56 -62.11 15.02
C GLN A 528 15.25 -62.44 14.30
N THR A 529 15.28 -63.36 13.33
CA THR A 529 14.09 -63.76 12.57
C THR A 529 13.01 -64.34 13.49
N GLN A 530 13.39 -65.21 14.42
CA GLN A 530 12.45 -65.82 15.37
C GLN A 530 11.89 -64.80 16.37
N ILE A 531 12.72 -63.93 16.93
CA ILE A 531 12.30 -62.91 17.92
C ILE A 531 11.44 -61.82 17.26
N LEU A 532 11.80 -61.34 16.07
CA LEU A 532 11.00 -60.36 15.32
C LEU A 532 9.64 -60.91 14.90
N SER A 533 9.49 -62.24 14.84
CA SER A 533 8.21 -62.87 14.58
C SER A 533 7.26 -62.84 15.80
N GLU A 534 7.78 -62.64 17.01
CA GLU A 534 7.01 -62.55 18.25
C GLU A 534 6.01 -61.39 18.21
N GLU A 535 4.77 -61.66 18.60
CA GLU A 535 3.68 -60.69 18.53
C GLU A 535 3.93 -59.45 19.41
N LYS A 536 4.58 -59.64 20.57
CA LYS A 536 4.95 -58.54 21.48
C LYS A 536 5.97 -57.56 20.87
N ILE A 537 6.95 -58.06 20.13
CA ILE A 537 7.96 -57.21 19.48
C ILE A 537 7.32 -56.44 18.31
N LYS A 538 6.48 -57.12 17.52
CA LYS A 538 5.69 -56.48 16.45
C LYS A 538 4.78 -55.40 17.00
N GLU A 539 4.12 -55.65 18.13
CA GLU A 539 3.25 -54.69 18.79
C GLU A 539 4.04 -53.47 19.30
N LEU A 540 5.19 -53.68 19.95
CA LEU A 540 6.07 -52.60 20.39
C LEU A 540 6.51 -51.71 19.22
N ILE A 541 7.00 -52.31 18.13
CA ILE A 541 7.45 -51.56 16.95
C ILE A 541 6.27 -50.78 16.36
N LYS A 542 5.11 -51.41 16.20
CA LYS A 542 3.90 -50.75 15.69
C LYS A 542 3.49 -49.57 16.57
N ASN A 543 3.50 -49.72 17.89
CA ASN A 543 3.16 -48.64 18.82
C ASN A 543 4.18 -47.51 18.78
N PHE A 544 5.46 -47.83 18.60
CA PHE A 544 6.51 -46.85 18.43
C PHE A 544 6.35 -46.05 17.13
N GLU A 545 6.04 -46.71 16.02
CA GLU A 545 5.78 -46.01 14.75
C GLU A 545 4.54 -45.10 14.84
N ASN A 546 3.47 -45.55 15.51
CA ASN A 546 2.32 -44.69 15.79
C ASN A 546 2.69 -43.47 16.65
N LEU A 547 3.55 -43.64 17.65
CA LEU A 547 4.10 -42.54 18.45
C LEU A 547 4.92 -41.56 17.58
N LYS A 548 5.76 -42.06 16.67
CA LYS A 548 6.52 -41.20 15.75
C LYS A 548 5.60 -40.40 14.84
N ILE A 549 4.52 -41.00 14.34
CA ILE A 549 3.52 -40.30 13.50
C ILE A 549 2.87 -39.16 14.29
N ILE A 550 2.34 -39.43 15.48
CA ILE A 550 1.63 -38.38 16.26
C ILE A 550 2.57 -37.27 16.72
N VAL A 551 3.81 -37.59 17.09
CA VAL A 551 4.81 -36.57 17.49
C VAL A 551 5.19 -35.69 16.31
N ASN A 552 5.36 -36.26 15.11
CA ASN A 552 5.60 -35.49 13.90
C ASN A 552 4.43 -34.56 13.55
N GLU A 553 3.19 -35.04 13.66
CA GLU A 553 2.00 -34.21 13.44
C GLU A 553 1.92 -33.06 14.44
N ILE A 554 2.20 -33.32 15.72
CA ILE A 554 2.27 -32.29 16.77
C ILE A 554 3.33 -31.24 16.41
N GLU A 555 4.54 -31.65 16.04
CA GLU A 555 5.64 -30.74 15.70
C GLU A 555 5.31 -29.86 14.49
N LEU A 556 4.69 -30.44 13.45
CA LEU A 556 4.29 -29.71 12.25
C LEU A 556 3.16 -28.70 12.51
N ASN A 557 2.29 -28.99 13.48
CA ASN A 557 1.08 -28.23 13.72
C ASN A 557 1.13 -27.36 14.98
N GLN A 558 2.19 -27.43 15.79
CA GLN A 558 2.31 -26.69 17.04
C GLN A 558 2.15 -25.17 16.87
N ILE A 559 2.56 -24.63 15.72
CA ILE A 559 2.48 -23.20 15.38
C ILE A 559 1.02 -22.69 15.38
N TYR A 560 0.04 -23.56 15.14
CA TYR A 560 -1.37 -23.16 15.15
C TYR A 560 -1.98 -23.05 16.55
N PHE A 561 -1.27 -23.51 17.59
CA PHE A 561 -1.78 -23.52 18.96
C PHE A 561 -1.02 -22.49 19.79
N GLU A 562 -1.67 -21.36 20.09
CA GLU A 562 -1.14 -20.28 20.96
C GLU A 562 -0.95 -20.73 22.42
N ASN A 563 -0.09 -21.72 22.68
CA ASN A 563 0.07 -22.33 23.98
C ASN A 563 1.52 -22.75 24.23
N THR A 564 2.27 -21.88 24.93
CA THR A 564 3.66 -22.11 25.34
C THR A 564 3.88 -23.37 26.19
N LYS A 565 2.82 -23.92 26.82
CA LYS A 565 2.91 -25.22 27.50
C LYS A 565 2.92 -26.39 26.51
N PHE A 566 2.21 -26.26 25.40
CA PHE A 566 2.13 -27.28 24.36
C PHE A 566 3.45 -27.39 23.57
N GLU A 567 4.11 -26.27 23.27
CA GLU A 567 5.46 -26.26 22.68
C GLU A 567 6.49 -26.99 23.55
N LYS A 568 6.46 -26.74 24.87
CA LYS A 568 7.33 -27.44 25.83
C LYS A 568 7.05 -28.94 25.88
N LEU A 569 5.79 -29.33 25.76
CA LEU A 569 5.39 -30.74 25.68
C LEU A 569 5.89 -31.37 24.37
N SER A 570 5.71 -30.70 23.23
CA SER A 570 6.19 -31.12 21.91
C SER A 570 7.71 -31.36 21.90
N ALA A 571 8.50 -30.43 22.43
CA ALA A 571 9.94 -30.58 22.56
C ALA A 571 10.33 -31.78 23.45
N LYS A 572 9.61 -31.98 24.56
CA LYS A 572 9.81 -33.13 25.45
C LYS A 572 9.47 -34.45 24.75
N LEU A 573 8.35 -34.51 24.03
CA LEU A 573 7.90 -35.69 23.28
C LEU A 573 8.91 -36.06 22.19
N THR A 574 9.40 -35.07 21.44
CA THR A 574 10.42 -35.27 20.39
C THR A 574 11.70 -35.84 20.96
N LYS A 575 12.22 -35.23 22.05
CA LYS A 575 13.41 -35.74 22.74
C LYS A 575 13.22 -37.18 23.23
N THR A 576 12.09 -37.46 23.88
CA THR A 576 11.80 -38.81 24.42
C THR A 576 11.65 -39.85 23.31
N THR A 577 11.09 -39.46 22.17
CA THR A 577 10.93 -40.35 21.01
C THR A 577 12.28 -40.69 20.38
N LEU A 578 13.21 -39.74 20.30
CA LEU A 578 14.59 -39.98 19.85
C LEU A 578 15.35 -40.91 20.80
N GLU A 579 15.14 -40.75 22.12
CA GLU A 579 15.71 -41.67 23.12
C GLU A 579 15.21 -43.10 22.89
N PHE A 580 13.90 -43.30 22.67
CA PHE A 580 13.36 -44.62 22.32
C PHE A 580 13.87 -45.14 20.97
N GLU A 581 14.02 -44.27 19.96
CA GLU A 581 14.56 -44.65 18.66
C GLU A 581 15.96 -45.23 18.78
N SER A 582 16.83 -44.63 19.60
CA SER A 582 18.18 -45.12 19.84
C SER A 582 18.25 -46.47 20.57
N ILE A 583 17.20 -46.82 21.31
CA ILE A 583 17.07 -48.12 21.99
C ILE A 583 16.53 -49.17 21.02
N ILE A 584 15.57 -48.80 20.18
CA ILE A 584 14.89 -49.71 19.25
C ILE A 584 15.74 -49.98 18.01
N TYR A 585 16.46 -48.97 17.52
CA TYR A 585 17.23 -49.02 16.29
C TYR A 585 18.71 -48.67 16.53
N PHE A 586 19.61 -49.48 15.96
CA PHE A 586 21.05 -49.20 15.91
C PHE A 586 21.54 -49.41 14.47
N LYS A 587 22.17 -48.39 13.87
CA LYS A 587 22.63 -48.40 12.47
C LYS A 587 21.55 -48.81 11.44
N GLY A 588 20.29 -48.49 11.73
CA GLY A 588 19.15 -48.81 10.86
C GLY A 588 18.60 -50.23 10.99
N GLU A 589 19.08 -51.01 11.97
CA GLU A 589 18.58 -52.35 12.29
C GLU A 589 17.96 -52.40 13.68
N ILE A 590 17.03 -53.34 13.90
CA ILE A 590 16.34 -53.48 15.19
C ILE A 590 17.33 -54.04 16.23
N ASN A 591 17.57 -53.27 17.28
CA ASN A 591 18.50 -53.60 18.34
C ASN A 591 17.84 -54.49 19.41
N LEU A 592 17.78 -55.79 19.15
CA LEU A 592 17.19 -56.74 20.09
C LEU A 592 17.92 -56.78 21.44
N GLU A 593 19.23 -56.55 21.47
CA GLU A 593 20.04 -56.50 22.70
C GLU A 593 19.62 -55.32 23.59
N GLY A 594 19.28 -54.19 22.99
CA GLY A 594 18.74 -53.03 23.69
C GLY A 594 17.28 -53.19 24.10
N ILE A 595 16.47 -53.86 23.29
CA ILE A 595 15.01 -54.01 23.52
C ILE A 595 14.71 -55.07 24.57
N LEU A 596 15.29 -56.28 24.46
CA LEU A 596 14.90 -57.44 25.28
C LEU A 596 14.99 -57.19 26.80
N PRO A 597 16.03 -56.52 27.35
CA PRO A 597 16.13 -56.25 28.78
C PRO A 597 15.02 -55.33 29.32
N VAL A 598 14.48 -54.46 28.48
CA VAL A 598 13.52 -53.40 28.87
C VAL A 598 12.17 -53.51 28.17
N LEU A 599 11.92 -54.60 27.43
CA LEU A 599 10.78 -54.76 26.52
C LEU A 599 9.44 -54.34 27.14
N PHE A 600 9.13 -54.83 28.33
CA PHE A 600 7.86 -54.53 29.01
C PHE A 600 7.78 -53.09 29.51
N GLU A 601 8.89 -52.53 29.99
CA GLU A 601 8.94 -51.15 30.46
C GLU A 601 8.82 -50.17 29.28
N LEU A 602 9.50 -50.48 28.18
CA LEU A 602 9.53 -49.71 26.94
C LEU A 602 8.15 -49.71 26.26
N ASP A 603 7.50 -50.88 26.07
CA ASP A 603 6.16 -50.96 25.47
C ASP A 603 5.13 -50.15 26.29
N ASN A 604 5.14 -50.29 27.62
CA ASN A 604 4.23 -49.55 28.49
C ASN A 604 4.48 -48.03 28.43
N LYS A 605 5.74 -47.60 28.41
CA LYS A 605 6.10 -46.18 28.28
C LYS A 605 5.65 -45.62 26.93
N ILE A 606 5.87 -46.35 25.84
CA ILE A 606 5.45 -45.93 24.48
C ILE A 606 3.92 -45.83 24.41
N LYS A 607 3.19 -46.84 24.88
CA LYS A 607 1.71 -46.83 24.91
C LYS A 607 1.16 -45.66 25.73
N THR A 608 1.74 -45.42 26.91
CA THR A 608 1.33 -44.31 27.79
C THR A 608 1.59 -42.97 27.12
N LEU A 609 2.80 -42.78 26.58
CA LEU A 609 3.20 -41.55 25.92
C LEU A 609 2.37 -41.27 24.67
N TYR A 610 2.07 -42.30 23.88
CA TYR A 610 1.19 -42.19 22.72
C TYR A 610 -0.23 -41.74 23.10
N GLY A 611 -0.78 -42.33 24.17
CA GLY A 611 -2.09 -41.93 24.70
C GLY A 611 -2.11 -40.50 25.23
N GLU A 612 -1.08 -40.08 25.96
CA GLU A 612 -0.92 -38.71 26.46
C GLU A 612 -0.79 -37.69 25.31
N ALA A 613 0.09 -37.97 24.35
CA ALA A 613 0.32 -37.11 23.19
C ALA A 613 -0.95 -36.94 22.34
N THR A 614 -1.64 -38.03 22.05
CA THR A 614 -2.89 -38.01 21.27
C THR A 614 -3.96 -37.20 21.97
N ASN A 615 -4.18 -37.41 23.27
CA ASN A 615 -5.23 -36.70 24.01
C ASN A 615 -4.94 -35.20 24.13
N GLU A 616 -3.69 -34.80 24.36
CA GLU A 616 -3.35 -33.38 24.44
C GLU A 616 -3.43 -32.71 23.06
N TYR A 617 -3.03 -33.42 22.00
CA TYR A 617 -3.13 -32.90 20.64
C TYR A 617 -4.59 -32.75 20.17
N ASP A 618 -5.43 -33.76 20.38
CA ASP A 618 -6.88 -33.71 20.12
C ASP A 618 -7.50 -32.48 20.84
N LYS A 619 -7.11 -32.23 22.09
CA LYS A 619 -7.58 -31.09 22.87
C LYS A 619 -7.17 -29.74 22.27
N GLN A 620 -5.94 -29.62 21.76
CA GLN A 620 -5.51 -28.39 21.09
C GLN A 620 -6.25 -28.17 19.77
N ILE A 621 -6.52 -29.23 19.00
CA ILE A 621 -7.35 -29.17 17.79
C ILE A 621 -8.76 -28.67 18.13
N ILE A 622 -9.39 -29.23 19.16
CA ILE A 622 -10.73 -28.81 19.60
C ILE A 622 -10.74 -27.33 19.98
N ASN A 623 -9.73 -26.88 20.73
CA ASN A 623 -9.58 -25.47 21.09
C ASN A 623 -9.38 -24.58 19.86
N PHE A 624 -8.58 -25.02 18.89
CA PHE A 624 -8.34 -24.30 17.64
C PHE A 624 -9.63 -24.14 16.85
N VAL A 625 -10.40 -25.21 16.64
CA VAL A 625 -11.67 -25.18 15.92
C VAL A 625 -12.69 -24.28 16.64
N SER A 626 -12.73 -24.33 17.97
CA SER A 626 -13.57 -23.45 18.80
C SER A 626 -13.22 -21.96 18.66
N LYS A 627 -11.93 -21.63 18.57
CA LYS A 627 -11.47 -20.23 18.40
C LYS A 627 -11.67 -19.70 16.98
N ASN A 628 -11.57 -20.56 15.97
CA ASN A 628 -11.53 -20.17 14.54
C ASN A 628 -12.84 -20.51 13.80
N LEU A 629 -13.98 -20.29 14.47
CA LEU A 629 -15.29 -20.50 13.88
C LEU A 629 -15.59 -19.42 12.82
N GLU A 630 -15.96 -19.84 11.63
CA GLU A 630 -16.43 -18.96 10.57
C GLU A 630 -17.95 -18.77 10.72
N ILE A 631 -18.41 -17.54 10.88
CA ILE A 631 -19.84 -17.22 10.95
C ILE A 631 -20.22 -16.42 9.71
N SER A 632 -21.13 -16.96 8.90
CA SER A 632 -21.66 -16.28 7.71
C SER A 632 -23.18 -16.10 7.82
N PHE A 633 -23.69 -15.00 7.28
CA PHE A 633 -25.13 -14.80 7.15
C PHE A 633 -25.62 -15.52 5.89
N ILE A 634 -26.76 -16.20 6.00
CA ILE A 634 -27.35 -16.92 4.86
C ILE A 634 -28.13 -15.97 3.95
N ASP A 635 -28.61 -14.84 4.49
CA ASP A 635 -29.43 -13.86 3.78
C ASP A 635 -28.69 -12.51 3.68
N ASP A 636 -28.82 -11.81 2.54
CA ASP A 636 -28.34 -10.43 2.30
C ASP A 636 -29.17 -9.38 3.05
N PHE A 637 -29.43 -9.61 4.32
CA PHE A 637 -30.26 -8.76 5.15
C PHE A 637 -29.45 -7.62 5.76
N VAL A 638 -29.92 -6.38 5.58
CA VAL A 638 -29.35 -5.20 6.23
C VAL A 638 -30.16 -4.90 7.50
N PRO A 639 -29.65 -5.18 8.71
CA PRO A 639 -30.39 -4.98 9.95
C PRO A 639 -30.60 -3.50 10.27
N MET A 640 -31.67 -3.20 11.01
CA MET A 640 -31.97 -1.88 11.54
C MET A 640 -31.63 -1.81 13.03
N ALA A 641 -30.77 -0.87 13.41
CA ALA A 641 -30.41 -0.63 14.82
C ALA A 641 -31.67 -0.30 15.66
N GLY A 642 -31.75 -0.83 16.87
CA GLY A 642 -32.91 -0.67 17.76
C GLY A 642 -34.08 -1.62 17.50
N THR A 643 -33.93 -2.61 16.60
CA THR A 643 -34.94 -3.65 16.35
C THR A 643 -34.45 -5.04 16.74
N ASN A 644 -35.38 -5.93 17.11
CA ASN A 644 -35.09 -7.36 17.26
C ASN A 644 -35.04 -7.98 15.88
N ILE A 645 -33.88 -8.54 15.51
CA ILE A 645 -33.66 -9.18 14.23
C ILE A 645 -33.57 -10.69 14.42
N SER A 646 -34.30 -11.43 13.61
CA SER A 646 -34.16 -12.87 13.49
C SER A 646 -33.27 -13.15 12.28
N THR A 647 -32.08 -13.68 12.51
CA THR A 647 -31.07 -13.86 11.45
C THR A 647 -30.75 -15.33 11.27
N LYS A 648 -30.71 -15.77 10.01
CA LYS A 648 -30.23 -17.10 9.65
C LYS A 648 -28.71 -17.04 9.49
N LYS A 649 -28.00 -17.75 10.35
CA LYS A 649 -26.53 -17.81 10.35
C LYS A 649 -26.08 -19.22 10.01
N SER A 650 -25.00 -19.33 9.26
CA SER A 650 -24.26 -20.57 9.03
C SER A 650 -22.97 -20.49 9.84
N ILE A 651 -22.83 -21.40 10.81
CA ILE A 651 -21.60 -21.59 11.60
C ILE A 651 -20.81 -22.71 10.92
N ILE A 652 -19.59 -22.38 10.50
CA ILE A 652 -18.67 -23.28 9.81
C ILE A 652 -17.52 -23.61 10.77
N PHE A 653 -17.40 -24.89 11.10
CA PHE A 653 -16.31 -25.49 11.85
C PHE A 653 -15.29 -26.02 10.85
N ASN A 654 -14.10 -25.44 10.82
CA ASN A 654 -13.03 -25.91 9.94
C ASN A 654 -11.97 -26.63 10.76
N ASN A 655 -11.86 -27.95 10.60
CA ASN A 655 -10.79 -28.74 11.18
C ASN A 655 -9.73 -29.05 10.10
N PRO A 656 -8.63 -28.29 10.02
CA PRO A 656 -7.59 -28.53 9.02
C PRO A 656 -6.69 -29.76 9.34
N PHE A 657 -6.88 -30.38 10.51
CA PHE A 657 -6.01 -31.45 11.03
C PHE A 657 -6.61 -32.85 10.77
N HIS A 658 -6.31 -33.84 11.61
CA HIS A 658 -6.90 -35.18 11.51
C HIS A 658 -8.32 -35.25 12.08
N GLU A 659 -9.05 -36.30 11.69
CA GLU A 659 -10.39 -36.59 12.21
C GLU A 659 -10.31 -37.09 13.66
N ILE A 660 -11.08 -36.47 14.56
CA ILE A 660 -11.19 -36.93 15.95
C ILE A 660 -12.41 -37.85 16.07
N LYS A 661 -12.15 -39.16 16.14
CA LYS A 661 -13.17 -40.23 16.25
C LYS A 661 -13.72 -40.40 17.67
N LYS A 662 -14.03 -39.29 18.35
CA LYS A 662 -14.60 -39.25 19.69
C LYS A 662 -15.67 -38.16 19.76
N GLN A 663 -16.66 -38.36 20.64
CA GLN A 663 -17.65 -37.32 20.90
C GLN A 663 -16.97 -36.07 21.43
N THR A 664 -17.24 -34.95 20.77
CA THR A 664 -16.54 -33.68 20.98
C THR A 664 -17.55 -32.57 21.16
N LEU A 665 -17.36 -31.74 22.18
CA LEU A 665 -18.20 -30.58 22.43
C LEU A 665 -17.43 -29.32 22.06
N ILE A 666 -17.97 -28.53 21.13
CA ILE A 666 -17.40 -27.24 20.73
C ILE A 666 -18.32 -26.14 21.20
N GLU A 667 -17.77 -25.21 21.99
CA GLU A 667 -18.49 -24.02 22.46
C GLU A 667 -18.43 -22.93 21.39
N THR A 668 -19.53 -22.23 21.21
CA THR A 668 -19.69 -21.14 20.25
C THR A 668 -20.25 -19.92 20.97
N THR A 669 -19.97 -18.73 20.45
CA THR A 669 -20.47 -17.46 21.03
C THR A 669 -21.92 -17.15 20.64
N LEU A 670 -22.52 -17.96 19.77
CA LEU A 670 -23.87 -17.77 19.25
C LEU A 670 -24.80 -18.82 19.82
N ASP A 671 -26.03 -18.44 20.12
CA ASP A 671 -27.09 -19.36 20.53
C ASP A 671 -28.31 -19.15 19.64
N GLY A 672 -29.10 -20.20 19.42
CA GLY A 672 -30.22 -20.14 18.49
C GLY A 672 -30.86 -21.49 18.20
N GLU A 673 -31.97 -21.44 17.47
CA GLU A 673 -32.70 -22.63 17.04
C GLU A 673 -32.05 -23.24 15.80
N LEU A 674 -31.79 -24.55 15.86
CA LEU A 674 -31.14 -25.29 14.78
C LEU A 674 -32.08 -25.46 13.57
N ILE A 675 -31.61 -25.06 12.39
CA ILE A 675 -32.32 -25.22 11.10
C ILE A 675 -31.88 -26.52 10.42
N SER A 676 -30.57 -26.70 10.29
CA SER A 676 -29.97 -27.86 9.61
C SER A 676 -28.54 -28.07 10.09
N THR A 677 -28.08 -29.32 10.15
CA THR A 677 -26.71 -29.68 10.51
C THR A 677 -26.15 -30.68 9.52
N ASP A 678 -24.82 -30.73 9.44
CA ASP A 678 -24.15 -31.89 8.86
C ASP A 678 -24.31 -33.16 9.71
N PRO A 679 -24.17 -34.36 9.10
CA PRO A 679 -24.35 -35.64 9.78
C PRO A 679 -23.40 -35.91 10.96
N SER A 680 -22.25 -35.24 10.99
CA SER A 680 -21.25 -35.36 12.07
C SER A 680 -21.68 -34.65 13.36
N ILE A 681 -22.68 -33.76 13.30
CA ILE A 681 -23.19 -32.98 14.42
C ILE A 681 -24.48 -33.63 14.95
N LEU A 682 -24.46 -34.05 16.21
CA LEU A 682 -25.58 -34.69 16.89
C LEU A 682 -26.62 -33.68 17.40
N SER A 683 -26.17 -32.57 17.96
CA SER A 683 -27.06 -31.55 18.53
C SER A 683 -26.38 -30.19 18.68
N PHE A 684 -27.19 -29.14 18.77
CA PHE A 684 -26.76 -27.78 19.09
C PHE A 684 -27.72 -27.15 20.10
N GLN A 685 -27.23 -26.81 21.30
CA GLN A 685 -28.03 -26.17 22.36
C GLN A 685 -27.16 -25.27 23.25
N ASN A 686 -27.70 -24.12 23.66
CA ASN A 686 -27.02 -23.15 24.53
C ASN A 686 -25.62 -22.76 24.01
N GLY A 687 -25.54 -22.54 22.69
CA GLY A 687 -24.30 -22.25 21.99
C GLY A 687 -23.25 -23.36 21.98
N LYS A 688 -23.61 -24.62 22.27
CA LYS A 688 -22.67 -25.76 22.21
C LYS A 688 -23.08 -26.75 21.11
N ALA A 689 -22.15 -27.05 20.21
CA ALA A 689 -22.29 -28.07 19.19
C ALA A 689 -21.68 -29.40 19.67
N LEU A 690 -22.49 -30.44 19.73
CA LEU A 690 -22.04 -31.80 20.05
C LEU A 690 -21.80 -32.58 18.76
N PHE A 691 -20.56 -33.00 18.55
CA PHE A 691 -20.13 -33.81 17.43
C PHE A 691 -20.07 -35.28 17.83
N ASN A 692 -20.51 -36.19 16.96
CA ASN A 692 -20.28 -37.62 17.12
C ASN A 692 -18.80 -37.96 16.88
N PHE A 693 -18.23 -37.30 15.88
CA PHE A 693 -16.82 -37.24 15.54
C PHE A 693 -16.55 -35.89 14.89
N LEU A 694 -15.34 -35.36 15.02
CA LEU A 694 -14.94 -34.11 14.37
C LEU A 694 -14.24 -34.44 13.04
N PRO A 695 -14.91 -34.32 11.88
CA PRO A 695 -14.31 -34.66 10.59
C PRO A 695 -13.15 -33.72 10.25
N LYS A 696 -12.26 -34.17 9.36
CA LYS A 696 -11.31 -33.28 8.68
C LYS A 696 -12.04 -32.43 7.64
N GLY A 697 -11.74 -31.13 7.59
CA GLY A 697 -12.32 -30.15 6.67
C GLY A 697 -13.44 -29.30 7.28
N LYS A 698 -14.26 -28.70 6.42
CA LYS A 698 -15.36 -27.81 6.80
C LYS A 698 -16.62 -28.62 7.11
N THR A 699 -17.20 -28.33 8.27
CA THR A 699 -18.51 -28.81 8.71
C THR A 699 -19.37 -27.60 9.00
N GLN A 700 -20.65 -27.62 8.68
CA GLN A 700 -21.56 -26.50 8.86
C GLN A 700 -22.82 -26.87 9.63
N LEU A 701 -23.30 -25.92 10.42
CA LEU A 701 -24.67 -25.92 10.92
C LEU A 701 -25.31 -24.56 10.65
N LYS A 702 -26.62 -24.57 10.44
CA LYS A 702 -27.42 -23.38 10.19
C LYS A 702 -28.37 -23.18 11.36
N ILE A 703 -28.40 -21.97 11.91
CA ILE A 703 -29.24 -21.58 13.05
C ILE A 703 -30.05 -20.33 12.75
N VAL A 704 -31.16 -20.17 13.45
CA VAL A 704 -31.86 -18.90 13.61
C VAL A 704 -31.49 -18.32 14.97
N SER A 705 -30.82 -17.17 15.00
CA SER A 705 -30.57 -16.43 16.23
C SER A 705 -31.35 -15.11 16.25
N ASN A 706 -31.90 -14.77 17.42
CA ASN A 706 -32.55 -13.49 17.66
C ASN A 706 -31.57 -12.57 18.38
N GLU A 707 -31.26 -11.42 17.78
CA GLU A 707 -30.34 -10.43 18.34
C GLU A 707 -31.02 -9.06 18.39
N MET A 708 -30.75 -8.29 19.45
CA MET A 708 -31.14 -6.88 19.56
C MET A 708 -29.89 -6.05 19.39
N ILE A 709 -29.89 -5.14 18.41
CA ILE A 709 -28.78 -4.19 18.25
C ILE A 709 -29.11 -2.94 19.07
N GLY A 710 -28.45 -2.76 20.23
CA GLY A 710 -28.67 -1.59 21.07
C GLY A 710 -28.13 -0.32 20.40
N LEU A 711 -28.92 0.75 20.37
CA LEU A 711 -28.50 2.08 19.91
C LEU A 711 -28.55 3.04 21.10
N ILE A 712 -27.38 3.52 21.55
CA ILE A 712 -27.27 4.53 22.61
C ILE A 712 -26.96 5.87 21.94
N GLU A 713 -27.79 6.88 22.21
CA GLU A 713 -27.61 8.24 21.70
C GLU A 713 -27.28 9.20 22.85
N GLU A 714 -26.13 9.87 22.79
CA GLU A 714 -25.75 10.90 23.75
C GLU A 714 -25.59 12.25 23.05
N ASN A 715 -26.36 13.27 23.48
CA ASN A 715 -26.31 14.60 22.90
C ASN A 715 -25.50 15.56 23.78
N THR A 716 -24.62 16.34 23.17
CA THR A 716 -23.89 17.44 23.79
C THR A 716 -24.04 18.70 22.93
N SER A 717 -24.42 19.81 23.54
CA SER A 717 -24.45 21.11 22.84
C SER A 717 -23.05 21.71 22.90
N LEU A 718 -22.42 21.92 21.74
CA LEU A 718 -21.08 22.51 21.69
C LEU A 718 -21.14 24.04 21.72
N THR A 719 -21.99 24.61 20.89
CA THR A 719 -22.13 26.08 20.76
C THR A 719 -23.55 26.46 20.31
N THR A 720 -24.19 27.38 21.02
CA THR A 720 -25.50 27.95 20.66
C THR A 720 -25.34 29.46 20.39
N THR A 721 -25.75 29.92 19.21
CA THR A 721 -25.88 31.36 18.89
C THR A 721 -27.28 31.66 18.38
N ASN A 722 -27.61 32.94 18.22
CA ASN A 722 -28.87 33.33 17.58
C ASN A 722 -28.88 33.21 16.04
N LYS A 723 -27.74 32.88 15.41
CA LYS A 723 -27.64 32.58 13.98
C LYS A 723 -27.64 31.05 13.73
N THR A 724 -26.79 30.32 14.46
CA THR A 724 -26.57 28.87 14.31
C THR A 724 -26.31 28.19 15.66
N SER A 725 -26.79 26.95 15.83
CA SER A 725 -26.46 26.09 16.98
C SER A 725 -25.88 24.75 16.51
N ILE A 726 -24.87 24.24 17.21
CA ILE A 726 -24.20 22.96 16.90
C ILE A 726 -24.45 21.98 18.04
N VAL A 727 -25.13 20.88 17.73
CA VAL A 727 -25.36 19.76 18.64
C VAL A 727 -24.55 18.55 18.15
N GLN A 728 -23.64 18.05 18.99
CA GLN A 728 -22.93 16.81 18.76
C GLN A 728 -23.73 15.64 19.36
N ARG A 729 -23.94 14.58 18.60
CA ARG A 729 -24.53 13.32 19.05
C ARG A 729 -23.53 12.19 18.86
N ILE A 730 -23.25 11.46 19.94
CA ILE A 730 -22.47 10.24 19.90
C ILE A 730 -23.46 9.08 19.79
N LEU A 731 -23.29 8.25 18.76
CA LEU A 731 -24.05 7.01 18.57
C LEU A 731 -23.14 5.84 18.92
N SER A 732 -23.50 5.08 19.96
CA SER A 732 -22.79 3.85 20.33
C SER A 732 -23.68 2.64 20.04
N LEU A 733 -23.15 1.67 19.29
CA LEU A 733 -23.85 0.43 18.96
C LEU A 733 -23.41 -0.68 19.93
N ASP A 734 -24.37 -1.24 20.64
CA ASP A 734 -24.18 -2.41 21.50
C ASP A 734 -24.59 -3.67 20.72
N SER A 735 -23.67 -4.18 19.89
CA SER A 735 -23.83 -5.40 19.11
C SER A 735 -22.80 -6.45 19.53
N LYS A 736 -23.21 -7.72 19.57
CA LYS A 736 -22.31 -8.87 19.79
C LYS A 736 -21.65 -9.40 18.52
N THR A 737 -22.10 -8.94 17.35
CA THR A 737 -21.61 -9.40 16.04
C THR A 737 -21.31 -8.22 15.12
N ALA A 738 -20.33 -8.40 14.22
CA ALA A 738 -20.00 -7.43 13.18
C ALA A 738 -20.99 -7.52 12.02
N PHE A 739 -21.41 -6.37 11.50
CA PHE A 739 -22.30 -6.30 10.34
C PHE A 739 -21.60 -5.53 9.21
N SER A 740 -21.69 -6.08 7.99
CA SER A 740 -21.15 -5.43 6.79
C SER A 740 -21.93 -4.17 6.40
N LYS A 741 -23.21 -4.11 6.78
CA LYS A 741 -24.14 -2.98 6.55
C LYS A 741 -25.16 -2.94 7.69
N ILE A 742 -25.50 -1.75 8.21
CA ILE A 742 -26.55 -1.57 9.23
C ILE A 742 -27.29 -0.25 9.07
N ILE A 743 -28.62 -0.29 8.99
CA ILE A 743 -29.48 0.90 8.94
C ILE A 743 -29.58 1.50 10.34
N ILE A 744 -29.08 2.71 10.53
CA ILE A 744 -29.33 3.51 11.72
C ILE A 744 -30.50 4.44 11.41
N SER A 745 -31.44 4.61 12.32
CA SER A 745 -32.45 5.67 12.23
C SER A 745 -32.42 6.43 13.54
N THR A 746 -32.06 7.72 13.46
CA THR A 746 -31.88 8.58 14.62
C THR A 746 -32.76 9.82 14.47
N LYS A 747 -33.44 10.22 15.56
CA LYS A 747 -34.39 11.34 15.52
C LYS A 747 -33.65 12.67 15.50
N LYS A 748 -33.93 13.51 14.51
CA LYS A 748 -33.36 14.86 14.44
C LYS A 748 -33.61 15.65 15.73
N PRO A 749 -32.60 16.38 16.25
CA PRO A 749 -32.87 17.47 17.16
C PRO A 749 -33.66 18.56 16.43
N PHE A 750 -34.54 19.25 17.16
CA PHE A 750 -35.56 20.18 16.66
C PHE A 750 -35.08 21.13 15.52
N GLY A 751 -35.94 21.42 14.53
CA GLY A 751 -35.75 22.44 13.49
C GLY A 751 -35.12 21.95 12.17
N THR A 752 -34.92 22.86 11.20
CA THR A 752 -34.18 22.60 9.95
C THR A 752 -32.70 22.42 10.26
N THR A 753 -32.15 21.26 9.88
CA THR A 753 -30.80 20.83 10.28
C THR A 753 -29.96 20.41 9.08
N LYS A 754 -28.73 20.94 8.99
CA LYS A 754 -27.67 20.30 8.21
C LYS A 754 -26.96 19.28 9.11
N THR A 755 -26.70 18.09 8.59
CA THR A 755 -26.08 17.01 9.37
C THR A 755 -24.74 16.62 8.76
N ILE A 756 -23.72 16.48 9.60
CA ILE A 756 -22.39 15.97 9.22
C ILE A 756 -22.07 14.77 10.10
N LEU A 757 -21.77 13.62 9.49
CA LEU A 757 -21.38 12.39 10.18
C LEU A 757 -19.86 12.23 10.13
N PHE A 758 -19.26 11.80 11.23
CA PHE A 758 -17.84 11.43 11.34
C PHE A 758 -17.69 9.99 11.83
N LYS A 759 -16.77 9.25 11.22
CA LYS A 759 -16.31 7.91 11.64
C LYS A 759 -14.83 8.03 12.00
N GLN A 760 -14.46 7.67 13.22
CA GLN A 760 -13.06 7.72 13.72
C GLN A 760 -12.34 9.08 13.53
N GLY A 761 -13.08 10.19 13.47
CA GLY A 761 -12.52 11.54 13.26
C GLY A 761 -12.49 12.02 11.80
N THR A 762 -12.74 11.12 10.84
CA THR A 762 -12.89 11.44 9.40
C THR A 762 -14.35 11.72 9.04
N GLN A 763 -14.58 12.78 8.26
CA GLN A 763 -15.91 13.13 7.77
C GLN A 763 -16.42 12.01 6.84
N TYR A 764 -17.52 11.40 7.25
CA TYR A 764 -18.21 10.38 6.48
C TYR A 764 -19.20 11.09 5.53
N ALA A 765 -20.37 11.54 5.98
CA ALA A 765 -21.44 11.98 5.08
C ALA A 765 -22.02 13.36 5.42
N HIS A 766 -22.54 14.06 4.40
CA HIS A 766 -23.37 15.25 4.52
C HIS A 766 -24.79 14.96 4.02
N SER A 767 -25.83 15.31 4.78
CA SER A 767 -27.22 15.20 4.32
C SER A 767 -27.95 16.53 4.47
N GLN A 768 -28.63 16.94 3.39
CA GLN A 768 -29.48 18.12 3.32
C GLN A 768 -30.98 17.81 3.48
N ASN A 769 -31.39 16.53 3.45
CA ASN A 769 -32.82 16.14 3.50
C ASN A 769 -33.26 15.56 4.85
N ASP A 770 -34.54 15.75 5.15
CA ASP A 770 -34.99 16.04 6.51
C ASP A 770 -35.33 14.85 7.42
N LEU A 771 -35.04 13.58 7.11
CA LEU A 771 -35.67 12.49 7.89
C LEU A 771 -34.85 11.27 8.35
N ASN A 772 -33.72 10.86 7.79
CA ASN A 772 -33.02 9.65 8.28
C ASN A 772 -31.50 9.69 8.02
N ILE A 773 -30.68 9.30 9.01
CA ILE A 773 -29.25 9.01 8.80
C ILE A 773 -29.10 7.52 8.52
N ILE A 774 -29.28 7.10 7.28
CA ILE A 774 -29.06 5.71 6.88
C ILE A 774 -27.55 5.50 6.72
N PHE A 775 -26.90 4.84 7.67
CA PHE A 775 -25.57 4.27 7.45
C PHE A 775 -25.73 2.94 6.69
N VAL A 776 -24.83 2.63 5.77
CA VAL A 776 -24.78 1.33 5.05
C VAL A 776 -23.30 1.00 4.83
N GLY A 777 -22.53 0.91 5.93
CA GLY A 777 -21.11 0.56 5.90
C GLY A 777 -20.76 -0.46 6.98
N PRO A 778 -19.53 -1.03 6.94
CA PRO A 778 -19.07 -1.98 7.93
C PRO A 778 -18.86 -1.29 9.28
N ILE A 779 -19.35 -1.93 10.35
CA ILE A 779 -19.17 -1.48 11.73
C ILE A 779 -18.52 -2.61 12.53
N ASP A 780 -17.39 -2.30 13.17
CA ASP A 780 -16.68 -3.22 14.05
C ASP A 780 -17.26 -3.23 15.48
N PHE A 781 -16.92 -4.26 16.25
CA PHE A 781 -17.37 -4.44 17.61
C PHE A 781 -17.04 -3.22 18.49
N LYS A 782 -18.08 -2.61 19.12
CA LYS A 782 -17.99 -1.43 20.00
C LYS A 782 -17.55 -0.11 19.36
N GLU A 783 -17.68 0.03 18.04
CA GLU A 783 -17.34 1.28 17.36
C GLU A 783 -18.32 2.43 17.73
N LYS A 784 -17.78 3.65 17.92
CA LYS A 784 -18.55 4.87 18.23
C LYS A 784 -18.59 5.79 17.00
N LEU A 785 -19.78 6.28 16.67
CA LEU A 785 -19.98 7.25 15.59
C LEU A 785 -20.32 8.63 16.17
N VAL A 786 -19.87 9.71 15.51
CA VAL A 786 -20.14 11.08 15.95
C VAL A 786 -20.91 11.82 14.86
N VAL A 787 -22.05 12.40 15.21
CA VAL A 787 -22.92 13.17 14.32
C VAL A 787 -23.00 14.60 14.80
N TYR A 788 -22.80 15.58 13.92
CA TYR A 788 -23.02 16.99 14.21
C TYR A 788 -24.29 17.48 13.51
N PHE A 789 -25.18 18.09 14.28
CA PHE A 789 -26.38 18.76 13.80
C PHE A 789 -26.22 20.27 13.89
N TYR A 790 -26.31 20.94 12.74
CA TYR A 790 -26.32 22.40 12.62
C TYR A 790 -27.76 22.89 12.54
N ILE A 791 -28.28 23.45 13.64
CA ILE A 791 -29.65 23.91 13.78
C ILE A 791 -29.71 25.42 13.50
N LEU A 792 -30.55 25.82 12.56
CA LEU A 792 -30.85 27.24 12.29
C LEU A 792 -32.09 27.69 13.09
N GLY A 793 -32.05 28.91 13.63
CA GLY A 793 -33.23 29.55 14.25
C GLY A 793 -33.64 29.02 15.64
N LEU A 794 -32.73 28.34 16.36
CA LEU A 794 -32.99 27.83 17.73
C LEU A 794 -33.36 28.97 18.70
N LEU A 795 -32.73 30.14 18.53
CA LEU A 795 -33.13 31.39 19.16
C LEU A 795 -33.67 32.35 18.11
N SER A 796 -34.86 32.90 18.32
CA SER A 796 -35.38 33.97 17.47
C SER A 796 -35.02 35.32 18.08
N THR A 797 -34.61 36.27 17.23
CA THR A 797 -34.27 37.63 17.63
C THR A 797 -35.20 38.61 16.93
N ASN A 798 -35.78 39.54 17.68
CA ASN A 798 -36.57 40.65 17.15
C ASN A 798 -35.99 41.95 17.70
N ILE A 799 -35.67 42.90 16.82
CA ILE A 799 -35.03 44.17 17.17
C ILE A 799 -35.99 45.29 16.76
N LYS A 800 -36.30 46.19 17.69
CA LYS A 800 -37.17 47.34 17.47
C LYS A 800 -36.44 48.61 17.89
N GLU A 801 -36.39 49.61 17.02
CA GLU A 801 -35.91 50.94 17.37
C GLU A 801 -36.96 51.67 18.23
N ILE A 802 -36.56 52.13 19.41
CA ILE A 802 -37.41 52.82 20.38
C ILE A 802 -37.32 54.34 20.19
N SER A 803 -36.11 54.87 20.03
CA SER A 803 -35.87 56.29 19.87
C SER A 803 -34.58 56.55 19.11
N ASN A 804 -34.56 57.69 18.40
CA ASN A 804 -33.45 58.11 17.58
C ASN A 804 -33.36 59.64 17.63
N ASN A 805 -32.38 60.13 18.39
CA ASN A 805 -32.16 61.55 18.62
C ASN A 805 -30.87 61.99 17.93
N ASN A 806 -31.00 62.96 17.03
CA ASN A 806 -29.87 63.59 16.35
C ASN A 806 -29.49 64.90 17.04
N SER A 807 -28.19 65.12 17.24
CA SER A 807 -27.62 66.38 17.75
C SER A 807 -26.41 66.78 16.91
N GLU A 808 -25.94 68.04 17.04
CA GLU A 808 -24.73 68.52 16.34
C GLU A 808 -23.47 67.72 16.70
N SER A 809 -23.43 67.09 17.88
CA SER A 809 -22.31 66.28 18.38
C SER A 809 -22.47 64.76 18.20
N GLY A 810 -23.50 64.30 17.46
CA GLY A 810 -23.69 62.88 17.14
C GLY A 810 -25.13 62.37 17.31
N LYS A 811 -25.30 61.06 17.14
CA LYS A 811 -26.58 60.34 17.11
C LYS A 811 -26.69 59.38 18.30
N ILE A 812 -27.81 59.42 19.03
CA ILE A 812 -28.13 58.43 20.08
C ILE A 812 -29.30 57.56 19.60
N ILE A 813 -29.10 56.24 19.61
CA ILE A 813 -30.09 55.25 19.21
C ILE A 813 -30.42 54.36 20.40
N GLN A 814 -31.71 54.15 20.66
CA GLN A 814 -32.17 53.17 21.64
C GLN A 814 -32.90 52.03 20.94
N LEU A 815 -32.45 50.80 21.15
CA LEU A 815 -33.03 49.59 20.58
C LEU A 815 -33.59 48.70 21.70
N GLU A 816 -34.76 48.13 21.46
CA GLU A 816 -35.32 47.03 22.23
C GLU A 816 -35.06 45.73 21.48
N ILE A 817 -34.41 44.77 22.13
CA ILE A 817 -34.04 43.49 21.55
C ILE A 817 -34.74 42.40 22.33
N LYS A 818 -35.68 41.69 21.69
CA LYS A 818 -36.32 40.51 22.25
C LYS A 818 -35.68 39.25 21.69
N ILE A 819 -35.21 38.38 22.57
CA ILE A 819 -34.65 37.08 22.20
C ILE A 819 -35.49 35.98 22.83
N THR A 820 -35.97 35.06 22.00
CA THR A 820 -36.82 33.95 22.43
C THR A 820 -36.14 32.62 22.16
N ASN A 821 -36.01 31.80 23.20
CA ASN A 821 -35.61 30.41 23.07
C ASN A 821 -36.78 29.60 22.49
N ASN A 822 -36.65 29.15 21.24
CA ASN A 822 -37.71 28.40 20.59
C ASN A 822 -37.71 26.91 21.01
N SER A 823 -36.72 26.46 21.77
CA SER A 823 -36.56 25.07 22.20
C SER A 823 -37.24 24.78 23.56
N ASN A 824 -37.48 23.49 23.83
CA ASN A 824 -37.95 22.98 25.11
C ASN A 824 -36.82 22.72 26.14
N GLN A 825 -35.58 23.12 25.82
CA GLN A 825 -34.40 22.91 26.66
C GLN A 825 -33.78 24.24 27.07
N SER A 826 -33.08 24.28 28.21
CA SER A 826 -32.29 25.45 28.58
C SER A 826 -31.09 25.60 27.63
N GLN A 827 -30.70 26.83 27.34
CA GLN A 827 -29.61 27.15 26.42
C GLN A 827 -28.68 28.18 27.05
N ILE A 828 -27.37 27.95 26.96
CA ILE A 828 -26.35 28.98 27.17
C ILE A 828 -25.91 29.42 25.79
N ALA A 829 -26.17 30.67 25.45
CA ALA A 829 -25.99 31.17 24.10
C ALA A 829 -25.12 32.41 24.03
N THR A 830 -24.36 32.53 22.93
CA THR A 830 -23.74 33.79 22.55
C THR A 830 -24.64 34.50 21.55
N ILE A 831 -25.11 35.68 21.90
CA ILE A 831 -25.98 36.48 21.05
C ILE A 831 -25.12 37.42 20.21
N THR A 832 -25.38 37.41 18.90
CA THR A 832 -24.76 38.32 17.93
C THR A 832 -25.84 39.18 17.30
N LEU A 833 -25.75 40.50 17.45
CA LEU A 833 -26.72 41.43 16.89
C LEU A 833 -26.08 42.22 15.76
N PRO A 834 -26.69 42.25 14.55
CA PRO A 834 -26.14 43.02 13.44
C PRO A 834 -26.12 44.51 13.80
N PHE A 835 -24.99 45.15 13.52
CA PHE A 835 -24.65 46.47 14.00
C PHE A 835 -23.96 47.28 12.90
N ASN A 836 -24.75 47.85 11.99
CA ASN A 836 -24.30 48.59 10.79
C ASN A 836 -23.69 49.99 11.08
N TYR A 837 -23.29 50.23 12.33
CA TYR A 837 -22.63 51.47 12.73
C TYR A 837 -21.20 51.09 13.09
N ASN A 838 -20.34 50.96 12.07
CA ASN A 838 -18.89 50.72 12.20
C ASN A 838 -18.25 51.69 13.23
N ASN A 839 -16.93 51.60 13.48
CA ASN A 839 -16.03 52.35 14.39
C ASN A 839 -16.38 53.79 14.91
N MET A 840 -17.43 54.46 14.43
CA MET A 840 -18.07 55.70 14.92
C MET A 840 -18.81 55.57 16.28
N VAL A 841 -18.80 54.40 16.92
CA VAL A 841 -19.53 54.19 18.18
C VAL A 841 -18.70 54.64 19.38
N LEU A 842 -19.15 55.69 20.06
CA LEU A 842 -18.50 56.25 21.25
C LEU A 842 -18.75 55.40 22.50
N SER A 843 -19.96 54.88 22.67
CA SER A 843 -20.30 53.99 23.76
C SER A 843 -21.55 53.16 23.49
N THR A 844 -21.59 51.98 24.09
CA THR A 844 -22.78 51.11 24.13
C THR A 844 -23.11 50.77 25.58
N THR A 845 -24.36 50.94 25.98
CA THR A 845 -24.85 50.45 27.27
C THR A 845 -26.06 49.56 27.04
N LEU A 846 -25.97 48.33 27.53
CA LEU A 846 -27.03 47.32 27.42
C LEU A 846 -27.54 46.98 28.82
N TYR A 847 -28.86 47.00 28.98
CA TYR A 847 -29.55 46.58 30.19
C TYR A 847 -30.51 45.43 29.87
N ASP A 848 -30.66 44.49 30.79
CA ASP A 848 -31.71 43.48 30.72
C ASP A 848 -33.04 43.99 31.33
N GLU A 849 -34.04 43.11 31.42
CA GLU A 849 -35.36 43.40 31.98
C GLU A 849 -35.32 43.87 33.44
N GLU A 850 -34.30 43.48 34.20
CA GLU A 850 -34.11 43.80 35.62
C GLU A 850 -33.24 45.06 35.81
N GLN A 851 -32.87 45.73 34.72
CA GLN A 851 -31.93 46.85 34.67
C GLN A 851 -30.50 46.52 35.12
N ALA A 852 -30.11 45.24 35.08
CA ALA A 852 -28.72 44.87 35.26
C ALA A 852 -27.92 45.22 34.00
N LYS A 853 -26.77 45.89 34.18
CA LYS A 853 -25.89 46.27 33.08
C LYS A 853 -25.15 45.04 32.55
N ILE A 854 -25.37 44.68 31.29
CA ILE A 854 -24.72 43.55 30.64
C ILE A 854 -23.48 44.03 29.89
N LYS A 855 -22.36 43.33 30.08
CA LYS A 855 -21.11 43.63 29.37
C LYS A 855 -21.23 43.20 27.91
N THR A 856 -21.03 44.13 27.00
CA THR A 856 -21.05 43.91 25.55
C THR A 856 -19.65 44.07 24.97
N SER A 857 -19.39 43.41 23.84
CA SER A 857 -18.20 43.63 23.01
C SER A 857 -18.63 43.78 21.56
N ILE A 858 -18.02 44.72 20.83
CA ILE A 858 -18.23 44.89 19.39
C ILE A 858 -17.13 44.11 18.68
N ASN A 859 -17.49 43.27 17.71
CA ASN A 859 -16.55 42.50 16.90
C ASN A 859 -16.94 42.64 15.42
N GLY A 860 -16.22 43.47 14.67
CA GLY A 860 -16.64 43.89 13.34
C GLY A 860 -18.01 44.58 13.39
N ASP A 861 -18.92 44.15 12.51
CA ASP A 861 -20.28 44.69 12.39
C ASP A 861 -21.29 44.01 13.33
N ASP A 862 -20.85 43.23 14.34
CA ASP A 862 -21.73 42.53 15.28
C ASP A 862 -21.48 42.99 16.74
N LEU A 863 -22.57 43.26 17.47
CA LEU A 863 -22.55 43.39 18.93
C LEU A 863 -22.72 42.00 19.56
N VAL A 864 -21.74 41.59 20.37
CA VAL A 864 -21.65 40.23 20.94
C VAL A 864 -21.93 40.24 22.44
N LEU A 865 -22.84 39.36 22.87
CA LEU A 865 -23.15 39.07 24.26
C LEU A 865 -22.86 37.60 24.53
N LYS A 866 -21.82 37.31 25.32
CA LYS A 866 -21.43 35.92 25.62
C LYS A 866 -22.25 35.36 26.78
N ASN A 867 -22.43 34.04 26.77
CA ASN A 867 -22.92 33.21 27.89
C ASN A 867 -24.27 33.63 28.48
N GLN A 868 -25.22 34.01 27.63
CA GLN A 868 -26.59 34.34 28.06
C GLN A 868 -27.39 33.06 28.28
N HIS A 869 -27.90 32.88 29.50
CA HIS A 869 -28.71 31.71 29.85
C HIS A 869 -30.21 31.96 29.56
N PHE A 870 -30.84 31.05 28.82
CA PHE A 870 -32.27 31.06 28.50
C PHE A 870 -32.92 29.76 28.99
N LEU A 871 -33.99 29.88 29.77
CA LEU A 871 -34.84 28.74 30.15
C LEU A 871 -35.67 28.25 28.95
N PRO A 872 -36.23 27.02 29.00
CA PRO A 872 -37.13 26.51 27.97
C PRO A 872 -38.24 27.50 27.62
N LYS A 873 -38.44 27.78 26.33
CA LYS A 873 -39.48 28.70 25.82
C LYS A 873 -39.43 30.14 26.36
N GLN A 874 -38.37 30.52 27.08
CA GLN A 874 -38.25 31.84 27.68
C GLN A 874 -37.96 32.89 26.62
N SER A 875 -38.59 34.06 26.77
CA SER A 875 -38.20 35.29 26.08
C SER A 875 -37.51 36.22 27.06
N LYS A 876 -36.42 36.87 26.63
CA LYS A 876 -35.76 37.96 27.36
C LYS A 876 -35.73 39.21 26.49
N LEU A 877 -35.94 40.36 27.10
CA LEU A 877 -35.85 41.69 26.52
C LEU A 877 -34.58 42.37 27.01
N TYR A 878 -33.94 43.07 26.09
CA TYR A 878 -32.78 43.90 26.37
C TYR A 878 -33.01 45.29 25.81
N ARG A 879 -32.48 46.30 26.50
CA ARG A 879 -32.48 47.69 26.05
C ARG A 879 -31.06 48.14 25.80
N LEU A 880 -30.74 48.35 24.52
CA LEU A 880 -29.44 48.84 24.07
C LEU A 880 -29.54 50.33 23.81
N THR A 881 -28.67 51.12 24.45
CA THR A 881 -28.42 52.51 24.06
C THR A 881 -27.05 52.60 23.40
N VAL A 882 -27.03 53.19 22.21
CA VAL A 882 -25.83 53.40 21.41
C VAL A 882 -25.62 54.89 21.21
N LYS A 883 -24.42 55.38 21.52
CA LYS A 883 -24.00 56.75 21.17
C LYS A 883 -23.00 56.69 20.03
N ILE A 884 -23.31 57.35 18.93
CA ILE A 884 -22.53 57.39 17.69
C ILE A 884 -22.01 58.82 17.52
N SER A 885 -20.71 59.00 17.28
CA SER A 885 -20.14 60.32 17.02
C SER A 885 -20.61 60.85 15.66
N ASN A 886 -20.54 62.16 15.46
CA ASN A 886 -20.65 62.69 14.11
C ASN A 886 -19.41 62.31 13.28
N ILE A 887 -19.53 62.41 11.95
CA ILE A 887 -18.47 61.98 11.02
C ILE A 887 -17.15 62.74 11.25
N PHE A 888 -17.24 63.99 11.72
CA PHE A 888 -16.10 64.86 11.97
C PHE A 888 -15.31 64.45 13.22
N GLU A 889 -15.98 64.23 14.36
CA GLU A 889 -15.37 63.72 15.59
C GLU A 889 -14.79 62.32 15.40
N TYR A 890 -15.47 61.47 14.60
CA TYR A 890 -14.97 60.14 14.27
C TYR A 890 -13.61 60.22 13.57
N TYR A 891 -13.53 60.96 12.46
CA TYR A 891 -12.27 61.10 11.72
C TYR A 891 -11.21 61.89 12.50
N GLN A 892 -11.59 62.81 13.40
CA GLN A 892 -10.63 63.48 14.29
C GLN A 892 -10.02 62.53 15.32
N ILE A 893 -10.82 61.61 15.89
CA ILE A 893 -10.36 60.58 16.82
C ILE A 893 -9.54 59.51 16.08
N GLU A 894 -9.96 59.08 14.90
CA GLU A 894 -9.17 58.16 14.07
C GLU A 894 -7.88 58.82 13.56
N LEU A 895 -7.85 60.13 13.26
CA LEU A 895 -6.60 60.85 12.97
C LEU A 895 -5.65 60.90 14.17
N LEU A 896 -6.18 61.12 15.38
CA LEU A 896 -5.40 61.12 16.61
C LEU A 896 -4.89 59.70 16.95
N LYS A 897 -5.70 58.67 16.73
CA LYS A 897 -5.29 57.27 16.87
C LYS A 897 -4.28 56.89 15.79
N ALA A 898 -4.47 57.27 14.53
CA ALA A 898 -3.53 57.07 13.44
C ALA A 898 -2.20 57.77 13.75
N GLN A 899 -2.21 58.98 14.31
CA GLN A 899 -1.01 59.64 14.83
C GLN A 899 -0.30 58.85 15.94
N THR A 900 -1.05 58.06 16.71
CA THR A 900 -0.53 57.19 17.78
C THR A 900 -0.11 55.80 17.24
N ILE A 901 -0.72 55.34 16.15
CA ILE A 901 -0.55 54.03 15.47
C ILE A 901 0.50 54.10 14.34
N LEU A 902 1.00 55.29 13.99
CA LEU A 902 2.08 55.62 13.04
C LEU A 902 3.43 54.88 13.26
N LYS A 903 3.45 53.83 14.09
CA LYS A 903 4.55 52.87 14.18
C LYS A 903 4.47 51.73 13.14
N ASN A 904 3.30 51.40 12.55
CA ASN A 904 3.12 50.07 11.90
C ASN A 904 2.34 49.99 10.54
N TYR A 905 2.19 51.04 9.71
CA TYR A 905 1.46 50.94 8.41
C TYR A 905 2.32 51.14 7.15
N ASN A 906 1.88 50.55 6.02
CA ASN A 906 2.46 50.63 4.68
C ASN A 906 2.06 51.93 3.94
N GLU A 907 2.93 52.45 3.08
CA GLU A 907 2.87 53.76 2.40
C GLU A 907 1.60 53.94 1.55
N ASN A 908 1.14 52.88 0.87
CA ASN A 908 -0.02 52.95 -0.02
C ASN A 908 -1.36 53.05 0.74
N ASP A 909 -1.45 52.48 1.94
CA ASP A 909 -2.67 52.51 2.74
C ASP A 909 -2.86 53.90 3.38
N LEU A 910 -1.76 54.54 3.78
CA LEU A 910 -1.76 55.88 4.37
C LEU A 910 -2.14 56.96 3.34
N VAL A 911 -1.66 56.85 2.10
CA VAL A 911 -2.01 57.77 1.01
C VAL A 911 -3.48 57.62 0.62
N ASN A 912 -4.00 56.39 0.66
CA ASN A 912 -5.42 56.12 0.37
C ASN A 912 -6.33 56.65 1.48
N GLU A 913 -6.03 56.41 2.76
CA GLU A 913 -6.83 56.96 3.87
C GLU A 913 -6.80 58.50 3.93
N ILE A 914 -5.66 59.13 3.63
CA ILE A 914 -5.55 60.59 3.59
C ILE A 914 -6.29 61.16 2.37
N SER A 915 -6.20 60.52 1.20
CA SER A 915 -6.98 60.90 0.01
C SER A 915 -8.48 60.75 0.24
N GLU A 916 -8.89 59.68 0.92
CA GLU A 916 -10.28 59.43 1.28
C GLU A 916 -10.78 60.46 2.28
N PHE A 917 -10.02 60.78 3.34
CA PHE A 917 -10.33 61.86 4.29
C PHE A 917 -10.45 63.23 3.59
N LEU A 918 -9.55 63.57 2.67
CA LEU A 918 -9.60 64.81 1.90
C LEU A 918 -10.81 64.89 0.96
N SER A 919 -11.28 63.74 0.46
CA SER A 919 -12.48 63.67 -0.39
C SER A 919 -13.79 63.97 0.38
N PHE A 920 -13.77 63.83 1.72
CA PHE A 920 -14.93 64.02 2.59
C PHE A 920 -14.98 65.37 3.33
N VAL A 921 -14.02 66.28 3.14
CA VAL A 921 -13.99 67.62 3.76
C VAL A 921 -14.29 68.70 2.71
N PRO A 922 -15.55 69.13 2.54
CA PRO A 922 -15.91 70.06 1.46
C PRO A 922 -15.71 71.54 1.82
N ASP A 923 -15.20 71.85 3.03
CA ASP A 923 -15.24 73.21 3.59
C ASP A 923 -13.83 73.80 3.80
N ALA A 924 -13.58 74.96 3.20
CA ALA A 924 -12.28 75.64 3.09
C ALA A 924 -11.61 76.03 4.43
N ARG A 925 -12.28 75.79 5.56
CA ARG A 925 -11.81 76.14 6.91
C ARG A 925 -10.74 75.20 7.48
N TYR A 926 -10.59 73.99 6.92
CA TYR A 926 -9.66 72.97 7.44
C TYR A 926 -8.53 72.60 6.48
N GLU A 927 -8.52 73.21 5.30
CA GLU A 927 -7.54 72.98 4.22
C GLU A 927 -6.10 73.25 4.68
N GLN A 928 -5.88 74.26 5.53
CA GLN A 928 -4.57 74.58 6.09
C GLN A 928 -4.04 73.50 7.05
N SER A 929 -4.90 72.95 7.91
CA SER A 929 -4.53 71.88 8.85
C SER A 929 -4.25 70.58 8.10
N ALA A 930 -5.04 70.26 7.07
CA ALA A 930 -4.84 69.10 6.22
C ALA A 930 -3.56 69.21 5.37
N LYS A 931 -3.28 70.38 4.79
CA LYS A 931 -2.02 70.64 4.07
C LYS A 931 -0.79 70.58 4.98
N ALA A 932 -0.90 71.04 6.23
CA ALA A 932 0.19 70.96 7.20
C ALA A 932 0.49 69.51 7.62
N LEU A 933 -0.54 68.67 7.73
CA LEU A 933 -0.43 67.23 8.00
C LEU A 933 0.19 66.46 6.81
N LEU A 934 -0.24 66.76 5.58
CA LEU A 934 0.28 66.14 4.37
C LEU A 934 1.78 66.45 4.18
N LYS A 935 2.20 67.67 4.51
CA LYS A 935 3.61 68.09 4.48
C LYS A 935 4.46 67.44 5.58
N LYS A 936 3.87 67.12 6.74
CA LYS A 936 4.52 66.35 7.82
C LYS A 936 4.63 64.86 7.49
N ALA A 937 3.61 64.28 6.86
CA ALA A 937 3.60 62.89 6.39
C ALA A 937 4.64 62.68 5.28
N GLN A 938 4.72 63.59 4.29
CA GLN A 938 5.74 63.54 3.23
C GLN A 938 7.17 63.59 3.78
N LYS A 939 7.43 64.45 4.77
CA LYS A 939 8.74 64.51 5.44
C LYS A 939 9.07 63.22 6.21
N ARG A 940 8.07 62.55 6.79
CA ARG A 940 8.27 61.28 7.50
C ARG A 940 8.39 60.09 6.55
N ILE A 941 7.76 60.13 5.38
CA ILE A 941 7.94 59.14 4.29
C ILE A 941 9.36 59.22 3.74
N GLU A 942 9.94 60.42 3.59
CA GLU A 942 11.36 60.59 3.25
C GLU A 942 12.29 60.05 4.35
N GLU A 943 11.90 60.12 5.63
CA GLU A 943 12.65 59.52 6.76
C GLU A 943 12.45 57.99 6.87
N ILE A 944 11.25 57.46 6.55
CA ILE A 944 10.89 56.02 6.56
C ILE A 944 11.47 55.28 5.36
N GLY A 945 11.62 55.93 4.20
CA GLY A 945 12.32 55.36 3.04
C GLY A 945 13.79 55.01 3.32
N GLN A 946 14.39 55.62 4.36
CA GLN A 946 15.71 55.27 4.87
C GLN A 946 15.68 54.18 5.96
N GLU A 947 14.55 53.96 6.67
CA GLU A 947 14.38 52.95 7.75
C GLU A 947 13.70 51.63 7.28
N GLN A 948 12.91 51.62 6.20
CA GLN A 948 12.16 50.43 5.74
C GLN A 948 12.97 49.41 4.95
N ILE A 949 14.13 49.79 4.41
CA ILE A 949 15.09 48.84 3.84
C ILE A 949 15.70 47.94 4.94
N ASP A 950 15.65 48.36 6.21
CA ASP A 950 16.28 47.67 7.34
C ASP A 950 15.33 46.68 8.08
N ILE A 951 14.00 46.84 8.06
CA ILE A 951 13.09 46.05 8.93
C ILE A 951 12.44 44.83 8.23
N GLN A 952 12.05 44.93 6.95
CA GLN A 952 11.53 43.76 6.22
C GLN A 952 12.63 42.76 5.85
N SER A 953 13.84 43.26 5.59
CA SER A 953 15.06 42.44 5.53
C SER A 953 15.33 41.82 6.90
N GLN A 954 15.24 42.56 8.01
CA GLN A 954 15.42 42.03 9.37
C GLN A 954 14.47 40.88 9.72
N ILE A 955 13.16 41.00 9.47
CA ILE A 955 12.21 39.90 9.79
C ILE A 955 12.49 38.66 8.93
N ALA A 956 12.79 38.84 7.65
CA ALA A 956 13.15 37.73 6.77
C ALA A 956 14.47 37.06 7.18
N ILE A 957 15.49 37.85 7.51
CA ILE A 957 16.81 37.38 7.95
C ILE A 957 16.73 36.75 9.35
N THR A 958 15.94 37.29 10.28
CA THR A 958 15.70 36.72 11.61
C THR A 958 14.96 35.39 11.51
N ASN A 959 13.93 35.28 10.65
CA ASN A 959 13.24 34.01 10.41
C ASN A 959 14.17 32.97 9.75
N GLN A 960 15.03 33.39 8.82
CA GLN A 960 16.08 32.53 8.24
C GLN A 960 17.08 32.08 9.30
N LEU A 961 17.52 32.99 10.19
CA LEU A 961 18.44 32.68 11.28
C LEU A 961 17.83 31.72 12.30
N GLU A 962 16.56 31.91 12.68
CA GLU A 962 15.83 31.00 13.58
C GLU A 962 15.64 29.60 12.97
N GLN A 963 15.27 29.53 11.68
CA GLN A 963 15.20 28.25 10.96
C GLN A 963 16.58 27.57 10.92
N LYS A 964 17.64 28.34 10.63
CA LYS A 964 19.00 27.81 10.56
C LYS A 964 19.52 27.34 11.92
N ILE A 965 19.19 28.04 13.01
CA ILE A 965 19.49 27.62 14.38
C ILE A 965 18.81 26.28 14.69
N ASN A 966 17.51 26.15 14.41
CA ASN A 966 16.77 24.91 14.68
C ASN A 966 17.32 23.72 13.87
N GLU A 967 17.66 23.94 12.60
CA GLU A 967 18.32 22.95 11.74
C GLU A 967 19.68 22.52 12.32
N LEU A 968 20.51 23.47 12.74
CA LEU A 968 21.86 23.22 13.27
C LEU A 968 21.85 22.58 14.67
N GLU A 969 20.86 22.88 15.51
CA GLU A 969 20.67 22.23 16.82
C GLU A 969 20.32 20.73 16.69
N GLU A 970 19.53 20.34 15.69
CA GLU A 970 19.32 18.94 15.36
C GLU A 970 20.61 18.28 14.83
N ASN A 971 21.36 19.00 13.98
CA ASN A 971 22.60 18.51 13.38
C ASN A 971 23.70 18.28 14.43
N ILE A 972 23.78 19.10 15.50
CA ILE A 972 24.73 18.89 16.61
C ILE A 972 24.57 17.52 17.27
N LYS A 973 23.33 17.05 17.49
CA LYS A 973 23.09 15.73 18.10
C LYS A 973 23.66 14.59 17.26
N GLN A 974 23.65 14.72 15.93
CA GLN A 974 24.18 13.72 15.01
C GLN A 974 25.68 13.91 14.78
N ALA A 975 26.16 15.15 14.72
CA ALA A 975 27.58 15.48 14.66
C ALA A 975 28.37 14.93 15.86
N LYS A 976 27.79 15.00 17.08
CA LYS A 976 28.37 14.40 18.30
C LYS A 976 28.49 12.88 18.20
N LYS A 977 27.53 12.21 17.55
CA LYS A 977 27.59 10.75 17.32
C LYS A 977 28.63 10.36 16.27
N LEU A 978 28.88 11.24 15.30
CA LEU A 978 29.95 11.10 14.30
C LEU A 978 31.33 11.56 14.82
N LYS A 979 31.43 12.00 16.09
CA LYS A 979 32.63 12.58 16.69
C LYS A 979 33.26 13.75 15.89
N LEU A 980 32.47 14.52 15.15
CA LEU A 980 33.00 15.65 14.37
C LEU A 980 33.63 16.72 15.30
N LYS A 981 34.67 17.41 14.82
CA LYS A 981 35.39 18.45 15.59
C LYS A 981 34.69 19.81 15.47
N ASN A 982 35.07 20.74 16.36
CA ASN A 982 34.56 22.11 16.49
C ASN A 982 33.08 22.25 16.89
N ILE A 983 32.42 21.17 17.34
CA ILE A 983 31.00 21.24 17.79
C ILE A 983 30.79 22.30 18.89
N GLU A 984 31.77 22.48 19.78
CA GLU A 984 31.73 23.52 20.82
C GLU A 984 31.77 24.94 20.22
N GLU A 985 32.45 25.14 19.08
CA GLU A 985 32.47 26.40 18.32
C GLU A 985 31.10 26.67 17.68
N LEU A 986 30.44 25.65 17.11
CA LEU A 986 29.06 25.78 16.62
C LEU A 986 28.05 26.04 17.75
N GLU A 987 28.19 25.36 18.88
CA GLU A 987 27.35 25.59 20.06
C GLU A 987 27.52 27.03 20.58
N GLN A 988 28.76 27.55 20.57
CA GLN A 988 29.03 28.96 20.89
C GLN A 988 28.44 29.91 19.84
N LEU A 989 28.56 29.61 18.54
CA LEU A 989 27.96 30.41 17.46
C LEU A 989 26.43 30.42 17.52
N ILE A 990 25.78 29.30 17.89
CA ILE A 990 24.34 29.23 18.10
C ILE A 990 23.93 30.05 19.33
N VAL A 991 24.69 29.98 20.42
CA VAL A 991 24.44 30.82 21.61
C VAL A 991 24.59 32.29 21.25
N SER A 992 25.63 32.67 20.51
CA SER A 992 25.82 34.03 19.99
C SER A 992 24.71 34.46 19.03
N ALA A 993 24.23 33.57 18.15
CA ALA A 993 23.14 33.87 17.24
C ALA A 993 21.79 34.03 17.95
N LYS A 994 21.52 33.23 19.00
CA LYS A 994 20.34 33.41 19.87
C LYS A 994 20.40 34.72 20.66
N LEU A 995 21.60 35.12 21.09
CA LEU A 995 21.83 36.42 21.71
C LEU A 995 21.65 37.57 20.71
N ALA A 996 22.08 37.41 19.45
CA ALA A 996 21.89 38.39 18.38
C ALA A 996 20.41 38.55 18.00
N ILE A 997 19.63 37.45 17.97
CA ILE A 997 18.17 37.51 17.81
C ILE A 997 17.54 38.27 18.99
N SER A 998 18.05 38.05 20.20
CA SER A 998 17.55 38.72 21.41
C SER A 998 17.97 40.20 21.51
N SER A 999 19.12 40.58 20.93
CA SER A 999 19.63 41.96 20.89
C SER A 999 18.94 42.80 19.82
N ASN A 1000 18.35 42.15 18.81
CA ASN A 1000 17.62 42.77 17.69
C ASN A 1000 18.50 43.73 16.85
N ASP A 1001 19.83 43.52 16.84
CA ASP A 1001 20.80 44.29 16.04
C ASP A 1001 20.99 43.62 14.67
N ASN A 1002 20.62 44.33 13.60
CA ASN A 1002 20.72 43.84 12.22
C ASN A 1002 22.12 43.41 11.80
N LYS A 1003 23.15 44.11 12.28
CA LYS A 1003 24.53 43.81 11.91
C LYS A 1003 24.99 42.54 12.61
N GLU A 1004 24.59 42.34 13.87
CA GLU A 1004 24.86 41.11 14.62
C GLU A 1004 24.06 39.92 14.07
N ILE A 1005 22.81 40.12 13.65
CA ILE A 1005 21.96 39.08 13.05
C ILE A 1005 22.52 38.63 11.69
N LEU A 1006 22.84 39.57 10.79
CA LEU A 1006 23.46 39.25 9.50
C LEU A 1006 24.83 38.60 9.66
N GLN A 1007 25.64 39.10 10.60
CA GLN A 1007 26.94 38.51 10.88
C GLN A 1007 26.81 37.12 11.50
N SER A 1008 25.82 36.89 12.37
CA SER A 1008 25.53 35.58 12.95
C SER A 1008 24.99 34.60 11.92
N LEU A 1009 24.13 35.04 11.00
CA LEU A 1009 23.65 34.24 9.89
C LEU A 1009 24.80 33.84 8.95
N ALA A 1010 25.62 34.81 8.54
CA ALA A 1010 26.79 34.53 7.71
C ALA A 1010 27.81 33.61 8.40
N ASN A 1011 28.00 33.75 9.72
CA ASN A 1011 28.88 32.89 10.50
C ASN A 1011 28.31 31.45 10.61
N LEU A 1012 27.00 31.28 10.76
CA LEU A 1012 26.35 29.97 10.81
C LEU A 1012 26.25 29.32 9.41
N GLU A 1013 26.04 30.09 8.35
CA GLU A 1013 26.02 29.62 6.96
C GLU A 1013 27.41 29.26 6.45
N GLY A 1014 28.45 29.97 6.91
CA GLY A 1014 29.85 29.67 6.64
C GLY A 1014 30.45 28.58 7.53
N TYR A 1015 29.70 28.06 8.50
CA TYR A 1015 30.19 27.06 9.43
C TYR A 1015 30.19 25.67 8.78
N SER A 1016 31.37 25.08 8.63
CA SER A 1016 31.55 23.71 8.17
C SER A 1016 32.07 22.82 9.30
N PHE A 1017 31.50 21.63 9.45
CA PHE A 1017 32.03 20.66 10.41
C PHE A 1017 33.43 20.19 9.97
N GLN A 1018 34.37 20.18 10.91
CA GLN A 1018 35.68 19.54 10.71
C GLN A 1018 35.55 18.04 10.96
N ILE A 1019 35.94 17.25 9.97
CA ILE A 1019 35.92 15.78 10.08
C ILE A 1019 37.03 15.35 11.04
N ASP A 1020 36.73 14.39 11.91
CA ASP A 1020 37.75 13.75 12.73
C ASP A 1020 38.69 12.90 11.85
N GLU A 1021 39.99 12.96 12.13
CA GLU A 1021 40.99 12.17 11.40
C GLU A 1021 40.74 10.66 11.59
N GLU A 1022 40.18 10.26 12.74
CA GLU A 1022 39.82 8.88 13.05
C GLU A 1022 38.69 8.35 12.13
N LEU A 1023 37.68 9.19 11.82
CA LEU A 1023 36.57 8.81 10.94
C LEU A 1023 37.02 8.70 9.47
N THR A 1024 37.88 9.63 9.06
CA THR A 1024 38.49 9.62 7.72
C THR A 1024 39.43 8.42 7.56
N SER A 1025 40.19 8.08 8.61
CA SER A 1025 41.03 6.87 8.64
C SER A 1025 40.18 5.61 8.50
N SER A 1026 39.11 5.47 9.29
CA SER A 1026 38.24 4.29 9.24
C SER A 1026 37.57 4.09 7.88
N LEU A 1027 37.14 5.16 7.21
CA LEU A 1027 36.59 5.09 5.84
C LEU A 1027 37.63 4.74 4.79
N ASN A 1028 38.84 5.26 4.94
CA ASN A 1028 39.94 4.92 4.06
C ASN A 1028 40.41 3.47 4.26
N GLU A 1029 40.44 2.97 5.50
CA GLU A 1029 40.69 1.56 5.80
C GLU A 1029 39.64 0.65 5.15
N MET A 1030 38.34 0.94 5.33
CA MET A 1030 37.25 0.18 4.67
C MET A 1030 37.40 0.21 3.14
N TRP A 1031 37.76 1.35 2.57
CA TRP A 1031 37.96 1.49 1.12
C TRP A 1031 39.20 0.74 0.62
N GLU A 1032 40.32 0.85 1.32
CA GLU A 1032 41.56 0.11 1.00
C GLU A 1032 41.32 -1.39 1.07
N GLU A 1033 40.57 -1.86 2.07
CA GLU A 1033 40.25 -3.28 2.21
C GLU A 1033 39.31 -3.78 1.11
N ILE A 1034 38.31 -2.98 0.70
CA ILE A 1034 37.46 -3.28 -0.46
C ILE A 1034 38.26 -3.30 -1.78
N THR A 1035 39.20 -2.36 -1.97
CA THR A 1035 39.95 -2.22 -3.23
C THR A 1035 41.13 -3.17 -3.35
N LYS A 1036 41.70 -3.65 -2.25
CA LYS A 1036 42.81 -4.62 -2.23
C LYS A 1036 42.39 -6.01 -2.72
N ASN A 1037 41.10 -6.33 -2.66
CA ASN A 1037 40.55 -7.61 -3.09
C ASN A 1037 40.21 -7.58 -4.59
N ASN A 1038 41.08 -8.18 -5.41
CA ASN A 1038 40.97 -8.25 -6.88
C ASN A 1038 40.13 -9.46 -7.39
N ILE A 1039 39.13 -9.89 -6.63
CA ILE A 1039 38.29 -11.03 -7.02
C ILE A 1039 37.21 -10.56 -7.99
N SER A 1040 37.25 -11.07 -9.22
CA SER A 1040 36.30 -10.76 -10.29
C SER A 1040 34.95 -11.47 -10.09
N ASP A 1041 34.15 -11.02 -9.12
CA ASP A 1041 32.75 -11.46 -8.92
C ASP A 1041 31.79 -10.27 -9.09
N ALA A 1042 30.73 -10.46 -9.87
CA ALA A 1042 29.78 -9.39 -10.22
C ALA A 1042 29.04 -8.83 -8.99
N ARG A 1043 28.83 -9.64 -7.94
CA ARG A 1043 28.19 -9.22 -6.69
C ARG A 1043 29.13 -8.32 -5.90
N LEU A 1044 30.40 -8.70 -5.78
CA LEU A 1044 31.44 -7.88 -5.13
C LEU A 1044 31.63 -6.54 -5.85
N GLU A 1045 31.61 -6.54 -7.18
CA GLU A 1045 31.80 -5.32 -7.96
C GLU A 1045 30.59 -4.40 -7.93
N GLN A 1046 29.38 -4.95 -7.82
CA GLN A 1046 28.19 -4.15 -7.54
C GLN A 1046 28.23 -3.51 -6.14
N ILE A 1047 28.63 -4.27 -5.11
CA ILE A 1047 28.76 -3.76 -3.74
C ILE A 1047 29.84 -2.67 -3.67
N LYS A 1048 30.99 -2.89 -4.33
CA LYS A 1048 32.08 -1.92 -4.42
C LYS A 1048 31.66 -0.63 -5.13
N ASN A 1049 30.91 -0.72 -6.23
CA ASN A 1049 30.38 0.46 -6.93
C ASN A 1049 29.35 1.22 -6.07
N ASN A 1050 28.50 0.51 -5.33
CA ASN A 1050 27.56 1.12 -4.39
C ASN A 1050 28.30 1.80 -3.23
N PHE A 1051 29.33 1.16 -2.68
CA PHE A 1051 30.19 1.71 -1.63
C PHE A 1051 30.90 2.98 -2.13
N LEU A 1052 31.47 2.98 -3.34
CA LEU A 1052 32.12 4.15 -3.93
C LEU A 1052 31.15 5.32 -4.09
N LYS A 1053 29.96 5.05 -4.64
CA LYS A 1053 28.91 6.08 -4.81
C LYS A 1053 28.47 6.66 -3.46
N ASN A 1054 28.30 5.80 -2.45
CA ASN A 1054 27.94 6.24 -1.10
C ASN A 1054 29.09 6.97 -0.41
N LYS A 1055 30.35 6.64 -0.72
CA LYS A 1055 31.55 7.30 -0.20
C LYS A 1055 31.66 8.72 -0.75
N GLU A 1056 31.53 8.90 -2.06
CA GLU A 1056 31.49 10.23 -2.69
C GLU A 1056 30.34 11.09 -2.15
N LYS A 1057 29.17 10.47 -1.95
CA LYS A 1057 28.02 11.15 -1.33
C LYS A 1057 28.33 11.54 0.11
N PHE A 1058 28.97 10.66 0.89
CA PHE A 1058 29.36 10.95 2.26
C PHE A 1058 30.37 12.09 2.34
N GLU A 1059 31.42 12.07 1.53
CA GLU A 1059 32.49 13.09 1.50
C GLU A 1059 31.96 14.47 1.14
N THR A 1060 30.95 14.55 0.27
CA THR A 1060 30.30 15.82 -0.09
C THR A 1060 29.29 16.30 0.96
N THR A 1061 28.56 15.37 1.60
CA THR A 1061 27.49 15.69 2.57
C THR A 1061 28.01 15.97 3.99
N ILE A 1062 29.10 15.32 4.44
CA ILE A 1062 29.57 15.37 5.84
C ILE A 1062 29.89 16.77 6.35
N HIS A 1063 30.38 17.65 5.49
CA HIS A 1063 30.78 19.01 5.87
C HIS A 1063 29.58 19.95 6.10
N HIS A 1064 28.41 19.63 5.53
CA HIS A 1064 27.27 20.54 5.44
C HIS A 1064 26.01 19.98 6.13
N ASN A 1065 25.84 18.65 6.18
CA ASN A 1065 24.67 17.99 6.76
C ASN A 1065 25.05 16.69 7.51
N PRO A 1066 25.47 16.79 8.79
CA PRO A 1066 25.88 15.65 9.60
C PRO A 1066 24.80 14.59 9.80
N LYS A 1067 23.52 14.97 9.75
CA LYS A 1067 22.39 14.04 9.91
C LYS A 1067 22.27 13.12 8.71
N GLU A 1068 22.31 13.68 7.51
CA GLU A 1068 22.31 12.88 6.28
C GLU A 1068 23.63 12.10 6.14
N ALA A 1069 24.77 12.72 6.46
CA ALA A 1069 26.06 12.04 6.45
C ALA A 1069 26.12 10.85 7.42
N PHE A 1070 25.49 10.94 8.61
CA PHE A 1070 25.41 9.81 9.54
C PHE A 1070 24.62 8.63 8.96
N LEU A 1071 23.54 8.90 8.23
CA LEU A 1071 22.75 7.87 7.55
C LEU A 1071 23.56 7.22 6.41
N ILE A 1072 24.28 8.03 5.64
CA ILE A 1072 25.16 7.53 4.57
C ILE A 1072 26.32 6.72 5.18
N TYR A 1073 26.91 7.15 6.28
CA TYR A 1073 27.95 6.42 7.00
C TYR A 1073 27.46 5.04 7.49
N LYS A 1074 26.26 4.98 8.07
CA LYS A 1074 25.64 3.70 8.43
C LYS A 1074 25.42 2.79 7.24
N GLN A 1075 25.11 3.37 6.08
CA GLN A 1075 24.98 2.61 4.84
C GLN A 1075 26.34 2.10 4.35
N LEU A 1076 27.39 2.93 4.42
CA LEU A 1076 28.77 2.52 4.12
C LEU A 1076 29.24 1.37 5.01
N GLN A 1077 28.95 1.41 6.32
CA GLN A 1077 29.24 0.29 7.22
C GLN A 1077 28.51 -0.99 6.82
N LYS A 1078 27.24 -0.89 6.44
CA LYS A 1078 26.48 -2.06 5.95
C LYS A 1078 27.01 -2.59 4.63
N ASP A 1079 27.35 -1.71 3.70
CA ASP A 1079 27.89 -2.07 2.40
C ASP A 1079 29.27 -2.75 2.57
N TYR A 1080 30.08 -2.27 3.53
CA TYR A 1080 31.33 -2.89 3.93
C TYR A 1080 31.13 -4.27 4.58
N ASP A 1081 30.25 -4.38 5.57
CA ASP A 1081 29.94 -5.67 6.22
C ASP A 1081 29.43 -6.69 5.19
N LEU A 1082 28.58 -6.24 4.26
CA LEU A 1082 28.06 -7.05 3.17
C LEU A 1082 29.17 -7.45 2.20
N PHE A 1083 30.12 -6.56 1.90
CA PHE A 1083 31.29 -6.87 1.09
C PHE A 1083 32.14 -7.95 1.76
N ILE A 1084 32.47 -7.83 3.05
CA ILE A 1084 33.28 -8.82 3.77
C ILE A 1084 32.57 -10.18 3.86
N GLN A 1085 31.26 -10.20 4.12
CA GLN A 1085 30.48 -11.43 4.13
C GLN A 1085 30.42 -12.08 2.74
N THR A 1086 30.20 -11.29 1.70
CA THR A 1086 30.16 -11.77 0.32
C THR A 1086 31.54 -12.24 -0.14
N LEU A 1087 32.61 -11.55 0.28
CA LEU A 1087 34.00 -11.92 0.00
C LEU A 1087 34.30 -13.29 0.61
N ALA A 1088 33.98 -13.50 1.89
CA ALA A 1088 34.15 -14.79 2.55
C ALA A 1088 33.32 -15.91 1.90
N LEU A 1089 32.12 -15.60 1.40
CA LEU A 1089 31.30 -16.55 0.65
C LEU A 1089 31.89 -16.87 -0.72
N VAL A 1090 32.33 -15.87 -1.47
CA VAL A 1090 32.95 -16.01 -2.80
C VAL A 1090 34.29 -16.73 -2.69
N GLU A 1091 35.10 -16.46 -1.66
CA GLU A 1091 36.33 -17.19 -1.38
C GLU A 1091 36.03 -18.66 -1.06
N LYS A 1092 34.99 -18.92 -0.27
CA LYS A 1092 34.53 -20.27 0.04
C LYS A 1092 33.95 -21.00 -1.18
N GLU A 1093 33.20 -20.30 -2.03
CA GLU A 1093 32.67 -20.81 -3.30
C GLU A 1093 33.78 -21.08 -4.32
N ASN A 1094 34.77 -20.19 -4.45
CA ASN A 1094 35.94 -20.37 -5.30
C ASN A 1094 36.82 -21.52 -4.80
N GLN A 1095 36.98 -21.67 -3.48
CA GLN A 1095 37.73 -22.78 -2.90
C GLN A 1095 36.99 -24.11 -3.09
N PHE A 1096 35.66 -24.11 -2.95
CA PHE A 1096 34.82 -25.28 -3.25
C PHE A 1096 34.86 -25.64 -4.74
N SER A 1097 34.79 -24.65 -5.64
CA SER A 1097 34.88 -24.84 -7.09
C SER A 1097 36.27 -25.30 -7.54
N LEU A 1098 37.34 -24.82 -6.89
CA LEU A 1098 38.71 -25.27 -7.13
C LEU A 1098 38.90 -26.73 -6.67
N ASP A 1099 38.36 -27.10 -5.51
CA ASP A 1099 38.40 -28.47 -4.97
C ASP A 1099 37.57 -29.43 -5.84
N GLU A 1100 36.40 -28.99 -6.32
CA GLU A 1100 35.53 -29.75 -7.23
C GLU A 1100 36.17 -29.92 -8.62
N SER A 1101 36.77 -28.85 -9.17
CA SER A 1101 37.49 -28.90 -10.45
C SER A 1101 38.75 -29.78 -10.34
N GLN A 1102 39.49 -29.73 -9.22
CA GLN A 1102 40.64 -30.60 -8.99
C GLN A 1102 40.23 -32.07 -8.84
N GLN A 1103 39.10 -32.36 -8.17
CA GLN A 1103 38.53 -33.72 -8.15
C GLN A 1103 38.10 -34.18 -9.54
N LYS A 1104 37.46 -33.31 -10.33
CA LYS A 1104 37.00 -33.63 -11.69
C LYS A 1104 38.17 -33.85 -12.65
N ILE A 1105 39.21 -33.01 -12.60
CA ILE A 1105 40.48 -33.17 -13.34
C ILE A 1105 41.15 -34.50 -12.95
N LYS A 1106 41.23 -34.80 -11.65
CA LYS A 1106 41.81 -36.06 -11.17
C LYS A 1106 41.04 -37.27 -11.70
N SER A 1107 39.71 -37.23 -11.62
CA SER A 1107 38.83 -38.28 -12.15
C SER A 1107 38.96 -38.43 -13.68
N LEU A 1108 38.99 -37.32 -14.43
CA LEU A 1108 39.17 -37.32 -15.88
C LEU A 1108 40.53 -37.92 -16.27
N LYS A 1109 41.62 -37.56 -15.58
CA LYS A 1109 42.94 -38.15 -15.83
C LYS A 1109 42.97 -39.65 -15.58
N GLU A 1110 42.39 -40.10 -14.48
CA GLU A 1110 42.30 -41.54 -14.16
C GLU A 1110 41.55 -42.28 -15.28
N LYS A 1111 40.39 -41.77 -15.69
CA LYS A 1111 39.60 -42.34 -16.80
C LYS A 1111 40.31 -42.33 -18.15
N ILE A 1112 41.04 -41.26 -18.47
CA ILE A 1112 41.82 -41.16 -19.71
C ILE A 1112 42.97 -42.16 -19.70
N TRP A 1113 43.66 -42.33 -18.57
CA TRP A 1113 44.71 -43.34 -18.43
C TRP A 1113 44.17 -44.77 -18.55
N GLU A 1114 42.98 -45.04 -18.00
CA GLU A 1114 42.29 -46.31 -18.20
C GLU A 1114 41.98 -46.55 -19.68
N LEU A 1115 41.37 -45.58 -20.37
CA LEU A 1115 41.07 -45.69 -21.81
C LEU A 1115 42.33 -45.88 -22.66
N LEU A 1116 43.42 -45.17 -22.36
CA LEU A 1116 44.71 -45.33 -23.05
C LEU A 1116 45.26 -46.74 -22.90
N ASN A 1117 45.28 -47.27 -21.67
CA ASN A 1117 45.77 -48.62 -21.41
C ASN A 1117 44.90 -49.67 -22.12
N LEU A 1118 43.59 -49.48 -22.13
CA LEU A 1118 42.63 -50.37 -22.76
C LEU A 1118 42.80 -50.37 -24.29
N LEU A 1119 42.93 -49.19 -24.90
CA LEU A 1119 43.20 -49.03 -26.33
C LEU A 1119 44.56 -49.59 -26.75
N GLU A 1120 45.59 -49.48 -25.91
CA GLU A 1120 46.91 -50.09 -26.18
C GLU A 1120 46.85 -51.61 -26.20
N VAL A 1121 46.09 -52.23 -25.29
CA VAL A 1121 45.89 -53.69 -25.26
C VAL A 1121 45.07 -54.16 -26.47
N GLU A 1122 43.98 -53.47 -26.80
CA GLU A 1122 43.13 -53.81 -27.95
C GLU A 1122 43.82 -53.60 -29.31
N LEU A 1123 44.80 -52.68 -29.39
CA LEU A 1123 45.60 -52.45 -30.60
C LEU A 1123 46.86 -53.33 -30.67
N ASP A 1124 47.16 -54.14 -29.66
CA ASP A 1124 48.29 -55.08 -29.65
C ASP A 1124 47.95 -56.45 -30.26
N VAL A 1125 46.96 -56.49 -31.16
CA VAL A 1125 46.68 -57.65 -32.01
C VAL A 1125 47.78 -57.74 -33.06
N GLY A 1126 48.63 -58.76 -32.98
CA GLY A 1126 49.80 -58.93 -33.84
C GLY A 1126 49.55 -58.62 -35.32
N VAL A 1127 50.48 -57.89 -35.95
CA VAL A 1127 50.42 -57.31 -37.32
C VAL A 1127 49.88 -58.29 -38.38
N ALA A 1128 50.09 -59.60 -38.21
CA ALA A 1128 49.56 -60.65 -39.09
C ALA A 1128 48.02 -60.76 -39.11
N LYS A 1129 47.32 -60.50 -37.99
CA LYS A 1129 45.85 -60.53 -37.90
C LYS A 1129 45.19 -59.25 -38.44
N MET A 1130 45.82 -58.09 -38.26
CA MET A 1130 45.30 -56.81 -38.77
C MET A 1130 45.35 -56.75 -40.31
N ILE A 1131 46.40 -57.29 -40.93
CA ILE A 1131 46.53 -57.37 -42.40
C ILE A 1131 45.50 -58.35 -43.00
N GLN A 1132 45.17 -59.45 -42.31
CA GLN A 1132 44.13 -60.40 -42.76
C GLN A 1132 42.71 -59.80 -42.74
N ASN A 1133 42.41 -58.89 -41.82
CA ASN A 1133 41.08 -58.32 -41.64
C ASN A 1133 40.84 -56.97 -42.35
N LYS A 1134 41.83 -56.43 -43.09
CA LYS A 1134 41.78 -55.06 -43.67
C LYS A 1134 41.37 -53.98 -42.65
N PHE A 1135 41.72 -54.17 -41.39
CA PHE A 1135 41.31 -53.27 -40.32
C PHE A 1135 42.18 -52.03 -40.31
N ILE A 1136 41.56 -50.85 -40.41
CA ILE A 1136 42.24 -49.56 -40.20
C ILE A 1136 41.95 -49.16 -38.75
N PRO A 1137 42.95 -49.06 -37.88
CA PRO A 1137 42.71 -48.72 -36.48
C PRO A 1137 42.21 -47.26 -36.39
N PRO A 1138 41.19 -47.00 -35.55
CA PRO A 1138 40.61 -45.67 -35.39
C PRO A 1138 41.57 -44.66 -34.77
N ILE A 1139 42.60 -45.15 -34.08
CA ILE A 1139 43.67 -44.35 -33.51
C ILE A 1139 45.01 -45.10 -33.68
N THR A 1140 46.08 -44.39 -34.03
CA THR A 1140 47.39 -45.01 -34.26
C THR A 1140 48.19 -45.12 -32.96
N LYS A 1141 49.09 -46.11 -32.84
CA LYS A 1141 50.04 -46.19 -31.71
C LYS A 1141 50.83 -44.88 -31.52
N SER A 1142 51.20 -44.21 -32.62
CA SER A 1142 51.88 -42.91 -32.56
C SER A 1142 51.00 -41.80 -31.96
N ARG A 1143 49.68 -41.81 -32.21
CA ARG A 1143 48.75 -40.84 -31.58
C ARG A 1143 48.57 -41.13 -30.09
N LEU A 1144 48.49 -42.40 -29.68
CA LEU A 1144 48.40 -42.78 -28.26
C LEU A 1144 49.62 -42.33 -27.46
N GLU A 1145 50.83 -42.50 -27.99
CA GLU A 1145 52.03 -41.95 -27.33
C GLU A 1145 52.02 -40.43 -27.26
N LYS A 1146 51.51 -39.77 -28.31
CA LYS A 1146 51.38 -38.30 -28.32
C LYS A 1146 50.38 -37.81 -27.27
N ILE A 1147 49.26 -38.52 -27.09
CA ILE A 1147 48.27 -38.23 -26.04
C ILE A 1147 48.85 -38.43 -24.64
N LYS A 1148 49.72 -39.44 -24.42
CA LYS A 1148 50.45 -39.61 -23.14
C LYS A 1148 51.35 -38.41 -22.83
N VAL A 1149 52.02 -37.85 -23.83
CA VAL A 1149 52.82 -36.64 -23.68
C VAL A 1149 51.93 -35.41 -23.44
N GLU A 1150 50.80 -35.31 -24.15
CA GLU A 1150 49.80 -34.24 -23.95
C GLU A 1150 49.26 -34.28 -22.50
N LEU A 1151 48.94 -35.46 -21.94
CA LEU A 1151 48.49 -35.67 -20.55
C LEU A 1151 49.46 -35.15 -19.49
N ILE A 1152 50.77 -35.30 -19.74
CA ILE A 1152 51.83 -34.78 -18.86
C ILE A 1152 51.93 -33.25 -18.99
N ALA A 1153 51.69 -32.71 -20.18
CA ALA A 1153 51.74 -31.27 -20.42
C ALA A 1153 50.52 -30.51 -19.87
N VAL A 1154 49.34 -31.16 -19.75
CA VAL A 1154 48.12 -30.50 -19.25
C VAL A 1154 48.22 -30.04 -17.79
N ASP A 1155 49.17 -30.60 -17.02
CA ASP A 1155 49.49 -30.15 -15.65
C ASP A 1155 50.06 -28.72 -15.57
N THR A 1156 50.41 -28.13 -16.71
CA THR A 1156 50.95 -26.76 -16.79
C THR A 1156 49.91 -25.70 -17.16
N LEU A 1157 48.65 -26.11 -17.42
CA LEU A 1157 47.53 -25.23 -17.78
C LEU A 1157 46.73 -24.79 -16.55
N LEU A 1158 45.91 -23.74 -16.69
CA LEU A 1158 44.94 -23.32 -15.67
C LEU A 1158 43.85 -24.39 -15.52
N ALA A 1159 43.30 -24.60 -14.31
CA ALA A 1159 42.39 -25.72 -14.01
C ALA A 1159 41.24 -25.93 -15.02
N LYS A 1160 40.61 -24.84 -15.49
CA LYS A 1160 39.52 -24.92 -16.47
C LYS A 1160 40.00 -25.30 -17.88
N GLU A 1161 41.17 -24.79 -18.28
CA GLU A 1161 41.82 -25.18 -19.54
C GLU A 1161 42.32 -26.62 -19.48
N THR A 1162 42.75 -27.07 -18.29
CA THR A 1162 43.11 -28.47 -18.01
C THR A 1162 41.90 -29.37 -18.13
N GLU A 1163 40.75 -28.98 -17.58
CA GLU A 1163 39.51 -29.73 -17.67
C GLU A 1163 39.03 -29.86 -19.12
N ASP A 1164 38.97 -28.76 -19.88
CA ASP A 1164 38.55 -28.76 -21.29
C ASP A 1164 39.50 -29.59 -22.18
N ALA A 1165 40.81 -29.49 -21.94
CA ALA A 1165 41.79 -30.29 -22.66
C ALA A 1165 41.65 -31.79 -22.35
N LEU A 1166 41.38 -32.15 -21.09
CA LEU A 1166 41.15 -33.54 -20.68
C LEU A 1166 39.82 -34.07 -21.21
N GLU A 1167 38.72 -33.31 -21.20
CA GLU A 1167 37.45 -33.74 -21.79
C GLU A 1167 37.59 -34.01 -23.30
N ASN A 1168 38.34 -33.18 -24.03
CA ASN A 1168 38.62 -33.42 -25.45
C ASN A 1168 39.42 -34.71 -25.69
N ILE A 1169 40.45 -34.97 -24.88
CA ILE A 1169 41.23 -36.22 -24.95
C ILE A 1169 40.35 -37.42 -24.59
N PHE A 1170 39.53 -37.30 -23.54
CA PHE A 1170 38.60 -38.34 -23.11
C PHE A 1170 37.60 -38.70 -24.21
N ASN A 1171 37.03 -37.70 -24.87
CA ASN A 1171 36.12 -37.89 -26.00
C ASN A 1171 36.82 -38.50 -27.23
N GLU A 1172 38.05 -38.08 -27.56
CA GLU A 1172 38.85 -38.66 -28.65
C GLU A 1172 39.09 -40.17 -28.41
N LEU A 1173 39.49 -40.54 -27.20
CA LEU A 1173 39.74 -41.93 -26.83
C LEU A 1173 38.44 -42.76 -26.72
N GLY A 1174 37.37 -42.17 -26.19
CA GLY A 1174 36.04 -42.80 -26.13
C GLY A 1174 35.53 -43.16 -27.52
N ASN A 1175 35.58 -42.22 -28.47
CA ASN A 1175 35.19 -42.44 -29.86
C ASN A 1175 36.05 -43.52 -30.54
N ALA A 1176 37.36 -43.56 -30.26
CA ALA A 1176 38.24 -44.60 -30.78
C ALA A 1176 37.89 -45.99 -30.21
N LEU A 1177 37.55 -46.06 -28.92
CA LEU A 1177 37.14 -47.31 -28.28
C LEU A 1177 35.79 -47.81 -28.81
N ASP A 1178 34.83 -46.91 -28.99
CA ASP A 1178 33.52 -47.25 -29.56
C ASP A 1178 33.63 -47.77 -30.99
N TYR A 1179 34.56 -47.22 -31.80
CA TYR A 1179 34.86 -47.74 -33.13
C TYR A 1179 35.49 -49.14 -33.11
N ILE A 1180 36.31 -49.46 -32.09
CA ILE A 1180 36.86 -50.82 -31.93
C ILE A 1180 35.76 -51.80 -31.51
N LYS A 1181 34.77 -51.34 -30.75
CA LYS A 1181 33.63 -52.17 -30.29
C LYS A 1181 32.56 -52.39 -31.36
N SER A 1182 32.43 -51.48 -32.35
CA SER A 1182 31.51 -51.59 -33.49
C SER A 1182 32.06 -52.46 -34.61
#